data_AF-A0A8J4E4S7-F1
#
_entry.id   AF-A0A8J4E4S7-F1
#
_cell.length_a   1.000
_cell.length_b   1.000
_cell.length_c   1.000
_cell.angle_alpha   90.00
_cell.angle_beta   90.00
_cell.angle_gamma   90.00
#
_symmetry.space_group_name_H-M   'P 1'
#
loop_
_entity.id
_entity.type
_entity.pdbx_description
1 polymer ?
#
loop_
_entity_poly.entity_id
_entity_poly.type
_entity_poly.pdbx_seq_one_letter_code
_entity_poly.pdbx_strand_id
1 'polypeptide(L)'
;MPTTPSPGYRLTIATGCLSGALDDKLAAAAAARFHGIELFDRDLVSSAWSPARIRQECARRGLSIDLYQPFRDFEAVPPDLFAANLRRAERTFDVLEQLGATTLLVSSTVAAEAVDDDDLAAEHLHTLASRAERRGIRIAYEALAWGRHVNSYRHAWRIVRRADHPALGLCLDSFHVLSLTDDLAGIRVIPGSKVFHLQLADAPRLTMDPAEWSLHHRQFPGLGSFDLTAFTAAVLGTGYDGPLSLEVFNDVYRQADPRHAAIDGMRSLLTLQESVAAADDRLRSGDLPPAAGLTGHAFTELAVDDVSGPRVARTLTALGFAHTGQHRSKPVQLWEQGSARILLNFAAQRTVAPGTATICALAVESTDPLGSTRRAERLLAPVLPRLHQPEEAELMSVAAPDGRAVFLVGTDAWLTDFVPTGTPAAGGGRITGTDHVLLTDPLDDFDETTLFYRAVLGLHAAGTTEIAAPFGLIRSRAATDPTRRVRIALNTAPLRRGDWAPTIPDPQYVAFGSDDAIAGAEAMHALGAPVLKIPDNYYDDLDARYELPPDLLSALRKHSILYDRDEHGEYLHFYTEMLGSRVFFAVVQRIGGYAGYGDPASVPVRMAAHRERRLLSLRSGRDATTPQKHDYSLAHLTALSLSPPELIDAAADAGYRYVGLRLTRVTPQEPHYPLATDPQLLRTTKVRLAATGIEVLDIELARMSPQDDPRDFQRILDTGAELGARHVITQLPDPDRSRKTDRFAQLCEMARPLGLTIDLEFPSWTETPDLGAAVRVLRGAGQPPNAGILVDLLHFARSGSSLADLRQLPAEWFHFVHVCDAPPGVPVTTDGLIHTARFERLFPGEGGIDVPGILDALPPGLPYALEIPRATLVAQVGGKEHARLSITATRDYLSQEFR
;
A
#
# COMPACT_ATOMS: atom_id res chain seq x y z
N MET A 1 15.64 34.19 -27.17
CA MET A 1 15.02 33.82 -28.45
C MET A 1 14.10 32.65 -28.20
N PRO A 2 12.83 32.67 -28.60
CA PRO A 2 11.96 31.52 -28.45
C PRO A 2 12.45 30.42 -29.38
N THR A 3 12.82 29.28 -28.82
CA THR A 3 13.17 28.05 -29.53
C THR A 3 11.99 27.66 -30.40
N THR A 4 12.21 27.56 -31.71
CA THR A 4 11.30 26.94 -32.67
C THR A 4 10.85 25.57 -32.14
N PRO A 5 9.54 25.27 -32.04
CA PRO A 5 9.08 23.94 -31.62
C PRO A 5 9.53 22.90 -32.65
N SER A 6 10.06 21.78 -32.16
CA SER A 6 10.44 20.63 -33.00
C SER A 6 9.28 20.16 -33.90
N PRO A 7 9.56 19.58 -35.07
CA PRO A 7 8.56 19.07 -36.01
C PRO A 7 7.94 17.75 -35.50
N GLY A 8 7.14 17.83 -34.43
CA GLY A 8 6.45 16.69 -33.83
C GLY A 8 4.94 16.87 -33.80
N TYR A 9 4.21 15.76 -33.80
CA TYR A 9 2.76 15.75 -33.61
C TYR A 9 2.36 16.36 -32.26
N ARG A 10 1.23 17.09 -32.23
CA ARG A 10 0.68 17.60 -30.98
C ARG A 10 0.09 16.44 -30.17
N LEU A 11 0.55 16.30 -28.94
CA LEU A 11 0.05 15.32 -27.98
C LEU A 11 -1.04 15.95 -27.10
N THR A 12 -2.21 15.33 -27.07
CA THR A 12 -3.37 15.83 -26.32
C THR A 12 -4.00 14.72 -25.45
N ILE A 13 -4.82 15.12 -24.48
CA ILE A 13 -5.53 14.19 -23.61
C ILE A 13 -6.96 14.65 -23.38
N ALA A 14 -7.90 13.71 -23.42
CA ALA A 14 -9.25 13.99 -23.00
C ALA A 14 -9.36 14.20 -21.49
N THR A 15 -10.14 15.19 -21.08
CA THR A 15 -10.49 15.42 -19.66
C THR A 15 -11.24 14.23 -19.04
N GLY A 16 -11.88 13.38 -19.86
CA GLY A 16 -12.47 12.11 -19.44
C GLY A 16 -11.46 11.05 -18.98
N CYS A 17 -10.17 11.20 -19.31
CA CYS A 17 -9.08 10.31 -18.86
C CYS A 17 -8.67 10.54 -17.40
N LEU A 18 -9.02 11.70 -16.84
CA LEU A 18 -8.51 12.19 -15.57
C LEU A 18 -9.65 12.32 -14.55
N SER A 19 -9.35 12.02 -13.29
CA SER A 19 -10.22 12.25 -12.14
C SER A 19 -10.18 13.73 -11.69
N GLY A 20 -10.95 14.08 -10.64
CA GLY A 20 -10.92 15.42 -10.03
C GLY A 20 -11.78 16.46 -10.74
N ALA A 21 -11.73 17.70 -10.25
CA ALA A 21 -12.43 18.83 -10.87
C ALA A 21 -11.67 19.32 -12.12
N LEU A 22 -12.33 20.11 -12.97
CA LEU A 22 -11.73 20.58 -14.23
C LEU A 22 -10.39 21.31 -14.01
N ASP A 23 -10.22 22.06 -12.93
CA ASP A 23 -8.98 22.75 -12.62
C ASP A 23 -7.83 21.80 -12.24
N ASP A 24 -8.12 20.72 -11.51
CA ASP A 24 -7.17 19.64 -11.20
C ASP A 24 -6.72 18.97 -12.50
N LYS A 25 -7.67 18.62 -13.38
CA LYS A 25 -7.40 17.97 -14.67
C LYS A 25 -6.51 18.82 -15.57
N LEU A 26 -6.80 20.12 -15.68
CA LEU A 26 -6.00 21.05 -16.48
C LEU A 26 -4.60 21.25 -15.88
N ALA A 27 -4.49 21.30 -14.55
CA ALA A 27 -3.19 21.39 -13.87
C ALA A 27 -2.34 20.12 -14.09
N ALA A 28 -2.96 18.93 -14.00
CA ALA A 28 -2.31 17.65 -14.26
C ALA A 28 -1.83 17.53 -15.71
N ALA A 29 -2.70 17.82 -16.69
CA ALA A 29 -2.35 17.76 -18.11
C ALA A 29 -1.18 18.71 -18.44
N ALA A 30 -1.19 19.94 -17.90
CA ALA A 30 -0.09 20.89 -18.08
C ALA A 30 1.21 20.42 -17.41
N ALA A 31 1.15 19.88 -16.19
CA ALA A 31 2.31 19.34 -15.49
C ALA A 31 2.94 18.15 -16.22
N ALA A 32 2.11 17.32 -16.85
CA ALA A 32 2.53 16.21 -17.72
C ALA A 32 2.97 16.66 -19.12
N ARG A 33 2.97 17.97 -19.41
CA ARG A 33 3.46 18.58 -20.65
C ARG A 33 2.63 18.24 -21.90
N PHE A 34 1.32 18.00 -21.75
CA PHE A 34 0.42 17.94 -22.91
C PHE A 34 0.36 19.29 -23.63
N HIS A 35 0.11 19.27 -24.93
CA HIS A 35 -0.03 20.48 -25.76
C HIS A 35 -1.46 21.02 -25.73
N GLY A 36 -2.44 20.16 -25.45
CA GLY A 36 -3.85 20.52 -25.45
C GLY A 36 -4.72 19.42 -24.88
N ILE A 37 -6.02 19.73 -24.80
CA ILE A 37 -7.03 18.86 -24.21
C ILE A 37 -8.23 18.68 -25.13
N GLU A 38 -8.93 17.57 -24.91
CA GLU A 38 -10.32 17.41 -25.33
C GLU A 38 -11.23 17.67 -24.13
N LEU A 39 -12.13 18.64 -24.27
CA LEU A 39 -13.03 19.02 -23.18
C LEU A 39 -14.31 18.20 -23.25
N PHE A 40 -14.56 17.41 -22.20
CA PHE A 40 -15.82 16.70 -22.00
C PHE A 40 -16.92 17.66 -21.54
N ASP A 41 -18.11 17.49 -22.10
CA ASP A 41 -19.29 18.30 -21.79
C ASP A 41 -19.64 18.27 -20.30
N ARG A 42 -19.53 17.10 -19.65
CA ARG A 42 -19.78 16.92 -18.21
C ARG A 42 -18.81 17.73 -17.36
N ASP A 43 -17.53 17.81 -17.75
CA ASP A 43 -16.53 18.60 -17.03
C ASP A 43 -16.80 20.10 -17.19
N LEU A 44 -17.29 20.53 -18.36
CA LEU A 44 -17.76 21.90 -18.55
C LEU A 44 -18.99 22.20 -17.67
N VAL A 45 -20.01 21.35 -17.71
CA VAL A 45 -21.30 21.55 -17.03
C VAL A 45 -21.14 21.55 -15.50
N SER A 46 -20.22 20.73 -14.98
CA SER A 46 -19.92 20.67 -13.54
C SER A 46 -18.96 21.77 -13.07
N SER A 47 -18.30 22.48 -13.98
CA SER A 47 -17.36 23.55 -13.63
C SER A 47 -18.08 24.81 -13.16
N ALA A 48 -17.51 25.48 -12.16
CA ALA A 48 -17.91 26.84 -11.77
C ALA A 48 -17.42 27.92 -12.76
N TRP A 49 -16.59 27.55 -13.75
CA TRP A 49 -16.02 28.50 -14.70
C TRP A 49 -16.87 28.61 -15.97
N SER A 50 -16.99 29.82 -16.48
CA SER A 50 -17.58 30.04 -17.81
C SER A 50 -16.68 29.45 -18.91
N PRO A 51 -17.22 29.11 -20.08
CA PRO A 51 -16.43 28.67 -21.24
C PRO A 51 -15.27 29.63 -21.58
N ALA A 52 -15.52 30.95 -21.55
CA ALA A 52 -14.48 31.95 -21.78
C ALA A 52 -13.37 31.95 -20.73
N ARG A 53 -13.71 31.68 -19.45
CA ARG A 53 -12.71 31.53 -18.38
C ARG A 53 -11.90 30.25 -18.57
N ILE A 54 -12.53 29.14 -18.95
CA ILE A 54 -11.82 27.88 -19.23
C ILE A 54 -10.78 28.09 -20.34
N ARG A 55 -11.14 28.78 -21.42
CA ARG A 55 -10.19 29.18 -22.47
C ARG A 55 -8.99 29.93 -21.92
N GLN A 56 -9.21 30.92 -21.04
CA GLN A 56 -8.14 31.70 -20.42
C GLN A 56 -7.24 30.83 -19.53
N GLU A 57 -7.83 29.93 -18.74
CA GLU A 57 -7.09 29.04 -17.85
C GLU A 57 -6.26 28.00 -18.61
N CYS A 58 -6.79 27.46 -19.72
CA CYS A 58 -6.02 26.62 -20.65
C CYS A 58 -4.85 27.40 -21.26
N ALA A 59 -5.10 28.59 -21.79
CA ALA A 59 -4.06 29.43 -22.39
C ALA A 59 -2.95 29.80 -21.38
N ARG A 60 -3.31 30.11 -20.13
CA ARG A 60 -2.34 30.39 -19.04
C ARG A 60 -1.43 29.20 -18.75
N ARG A 61 -1.91 27.98 -18.98
CA ARG A 61 -1.18 26.72 -18.81
C ARG A 61 -0.48 26.23 -20.07
N GLY A 62 -0.63 26.94 -21.20
CA GLY A 62 -0.09 26.53 -22.48
C GLY A 62 -0.85 25.38 -23.15
N LEU A 63 -2.13 25.15 -22.77
CA LEU A 63 -2.98 24.11 -23.35
C LEU A 63 -3.92 24.68 -24.41
N SER A 64 -4.00 24.05 -25.59
CA SER A 64 -5.11 24.24 -26.53
C SER A 64 -6.36 23.46 -26.14
N ILE A 65 -7.53 23.89 -26.61
CA ILE A 65 -8.77 23.11 -26.55
C ILE A 65 -9.03 22.61 -27.97
N ASP A 66 -8.60 21.38 -28.25
CA ASP A 66 -8.55 20.85 -29.61
C ASP A 66 -9.87 20.25 -30.08
N LEU A 67 -10.67 19.77 -29.11
CA LEU A 67 -11.94 19.13 -29.35
C LEU A 67 -12.90 19.42 -28.19
N TYR A 68 -14.16 19.69 -28.50
CA TYR A 68 -15.26 19.64 -27.54
C TYR A 68 -16.12 18.41 -27.81
N GLN A 69 -16.46 17.66 -26.77
CA GLN A 69 -17.10 16.37 -26.95
C GLN A 69 -17.87 15.89 -25.71
N PRO A 70 -18.74 14.87 -25.84
CA PRO A 70 -19.31 14.34 -27.08
C PRO A 70 -20.64 15.04 -27.42
N PHE A 71 -20.96 15.16 -28.70
CA PHE A 71 -22.30 15.48 -29.16
C PHE A 71 -23.01 14.21 -29.64
N ARG A 72 -24.00 13.74 -28.88
CA ARG A 72 -24.65 12.45 -29.12
C ARG A 72 -25.97 12.56 -29.89
N ASP A 73 -26.38 11.43 -30.48
CA ASP A 73 -27.73 11.15 -30.99
C ASP A 73 -28.24 12.18 -32.00
N PHE A 74 -27.58 12.33 -33.15
CA PHE A 74 -27.88 13.39 -34.11
C PHE A 74 -28.48 12.91 -35.43
N GLU A 75 -27.84 11.96 -36.10
CA GLU A 75 -28.12 11.55 -37.47
C GLU A 75 -29.24 10.49 -37.58
N ALA A 76 -29.87 10.43 -38.76
CA ALA A 76 -30.92 9.45 -39.11
C ALA A 76 -32.10 9.35 -38.12
N VAL A 77 -32.48 10.46 -37.48
CA VAL A 77 -33.60 10.54 -36.53
C VAL A 77 -34.87 11.15 -37.15
N PRO A 78 -36.06 11.01 -36.53
CA PRO A 78 -37.28 11.63 -37.04
C PRO A 78 -37.19 13.17 -37.13
N PRO A 79 -37.96 13.83 -38.03
CA PRO A 79 -37.85 15.27 -38.29
C PRO A 79 -37.95 16.18 -37.05
N ASP A 80 -38.84 15.87 -36.11
CA ASP A 80 -39.01 16.66 -34.89
C ASP A 80 -37.78 16.59 -33.98
N LEU A 81 -37.20 15.39 -33.85
CA LEU A 81 -35.97 15.16 -33.08
C LEU A 81 -34.77 15.79 -33.78
N PHE A 82 -34.69 15.69 -35.12
CA PHE A 82 -33.65 16.35 -35.91
C PHE A 82 -33.70 17.88 -35.73
N ALA A 83 -34.89 18.48 -35.79
CA ALA A 83 -35.06 19.91 -35.56
C ALA A 83 -34.66 20.33 -34.13
N ALA A 84 -34.95 19.50 -33.12
CA ALA A 84 -34.51 19.73 -31.75
C ALA A 84 -32.98 19.61 -31.60
N ASN A 85 -32.39 18.60 -32.21
CA ASN A 85 -30.95 18.37 -32.23
C ASN A 85 -30.19 19.49 -32.94
N LEU A 86 -30.72 20.05 -34.03
CA LEU A 86 -30.15 21.22 -34.68
C LEU A 86 -30.16 22.45 -33.76
N ARG A 87 -31.24 22.68 -32.99
CA ARG A 87 -31.24 23.76 -31.98
C ARG A 87 -30.19 23.53 -30.91
N ARG A 88 -30.02 22.30 -30.45
CA ARG A 88 -28.98 21.92 -29.49
C ARG A 88 -27.58 22.18 -30.07
N ALA A 89 -27.34 21.79 -31.32
CA ALA A 89 -26.07 22.04 -32.01
C ALA A 89 -25.72 23.52 -32.10
N GLU A 90 -26.68 24.41 -32.44
CA GLU A 90 -26.43 25.85 -32.46
C GLU A 90 -25.98 26.40 -31.10
N ARG A 91 -26.58 25.91 -30.00
CA ARG A 91 -26.17 26.28 -28.64
C ARG A 91 -24.80 25.72 -28.28
N THR A 92 -24.49 24.51 -28.73
CA THR A 92 -23.16 23.93 -28.58
C THR A 92 -22.12 24.75 -29.36
N PHE A 93 -22.44 25.25 -30.55
CA PHE A 93 -21.54 26.14 -31.30
C PHE A 93 -21.25 27.45 -30.56
N ASP A 94 -22.27 28.07 -29.92
CA ASP A 94 -22.08 29.25 -29.07
C ASP A 94 -21.08 28.97 -27.91
N VAL A 95 -21.04 27.72 -27.41
CA VAL A 95 -20.07 27.27 -26.39
C VAL A 95 -18.67 27.11 -26.99
N LEU A 96 -18.54 26.46 -28.15
CA LEU A 96 -17.24 26.28 -28.83
C LEU A 96 -16.57 27.61 -29.13
N GLU A 97 -17.33 28.60 -29.60
CA GLU A 97 -16.81 29.96 -29.88
C GLU A 97 -16.20 30.61 -28.63
N GLN A 98 -16.86 30.45 -27.47
CA GLN A 98 -16.34 30.97 -26.20
C GLN A 98 -15.12 30.19 -25.70
N LEU A 99 -15.12 28.87 -25.86
CA LEU A 99 -13.96 28.02 -25.58
C LEU A 99 -12.79 28.31 -26.53
N GLY A 100 -13.07 28.83 -27.73
CA GLY A 100 -12.10 28.95 -28.82
C GLY A 100 -11.75 27.60 -29.45
N ALA A 101 -12.61 26.58 -29.30
CA ALA A 101 -12.43 25.27 -29.92
C ALA A 101 -13.02 25.27 -31.34
N THR A 102 -12.37 24.60 -32.28
CA THR A 102 -12.77 24.60 -33.70
C THR A 102 -13.28 23.25 -34.20
N THR A 103 -13.33 22.23 -33.33
CA THR A 103 -13.77 20.88 -33.68
C THR A 103 -14.79 20.38 -32.65
N LEU A 104 -15.93 19.88 -33.14
CA LEU A 104 -16.96 19.20 -32.36
C LEU A 104 -16.95 17.71 -32.73
N LEU A 105 -16.85 16.83 -31.73
CA LEU A 105 -17.05 15.40 -31.93
C LEU A 105 -18.53 15.05 -31.91
N VAL A 106 -18.98 14.33 -32.93
CA VAL A 106 -20.34 13.79 -33.01
C VAL A 106 -20.23 12.26 -33.04
N SER A 107 -20.67 11.61 -31.97
CA SER A 107 -20.69 10.15 -31.91
C SER A 107 -21.93 9.61 -32.64
N SER A 108 -21.79 8.48 -33.32
CA SER A 108 -22.88 7.76 -33.98
C SER A 108 -24.03 7.50 -33.02
N THR A 109 -25.26 7.70 -33.50
CA THR A 109 -26.48 7.64 -32.69
C THR A 109 -26.71 6.26 -32.07
N VAL A 110 -27.18 6.25 -30.81
CA VAL A 110 -27.70 5.06 -30.12
C VAL A 110 -29.20 5.18 -29.86
N ALA A 111 -29.83 6.27 -30.31
CA ALA A 111 -31.24 6.54 -30.14
C ALA A 111 -32.11 5.41 -30.73
N ALA A 112 -33.17 5.04 -30.00
CA ALA A 112 -34.09 4.00 -30.43
C ALA A 112 -34.91 4.40 -31.67
N GLU A 113 -35.10 5.71 -31.84
CA GLU A 113 -35.84 6.33 -32.93
C GLU A 113 -35.02 6.46 -34.22
N ALA A 114 -33.70 6.19 -34.18
CA ALA A 114 -32.86 6.25 -35.37
C ALA A 114 -33.24 5.15 -36.36
N VAL A 115 -33.34 5.51 -37.64
CA VAL A 115 -33.64 4.57 -38.74
C VAL A 115 -32.37 4.18 -39.49
N ASP A 116 -32.35 2.97 -40.05
CA ASP A 116 -31.22 2.46 -40.84
C ASP A 116 -31.27 3.04 -42.26
N ASP A 117 -30.92 4.33 -42.39
CA ASP A 117 -30.92 5.07 -43.65
C ASP A 117 -29.66 5.93 -43.79
N ASP A 118 -28.72 5.44 -44.59
CA ASP A 118 -27.45 6.10 -44.89
C ASP A 118 -27.59 7.43 -45.64
N ASP A 119 -28.62 7.57 -46.48
CA ASP A 119 -28.88 8.80 -47.23
C ASP A 119 -29.38 9.88 -46.26
N LEU A 120 -30.30 9.52 -45.37
CA LEU A 120 -30.78 10.41 -44.32
C LEU A 120 -29.67 10.78 -43.32
N ALA A 121 -28.83 9.82 -42.93
CA ALA A 121 -27.67 10.08 -42.07
C ALA A 121 -26.71 11.10 -42.72
N ALA A 122 -26.41 10.91 -44.01
CA ALA A 122 -25.56 11.81 -44.79
C ALA A 122 -26.18 13.21 -44.92
N GLU A 123 -27.48 13.31 -45.20
CA GLU A 123 -28.21 14.59 -45.27
C GLU A 123 -28.17 15.35 -43.95
N HIS A 124 -28.43 14.65 -42.84
CA HIS A 124 -28.41 15.24 -41.50
C HIS A 124 -27.00 15.76 -41.17
N LEU A 125 -25.97 14.94 -41.33
CA LEU A 125 -24.59 15.32 -41.03
C LEU A 125 -24.07 16.43 -41.96
N HIS A 126 -24.44 16.42 -43.25
CA HIS A 126 -24.16 17.52 -44.17
C HIS A 126 -24.78 18.82 -43.64
N THR A 127 -26.06 18.78 -43.28
CA THR A 127 -26.77 19.96 -42.74
C THR A 127 -26.06 20.50 -41.50
N LEU A 128 -25.66 19.63 -40.56
CA LEU A 128 -24.91 20.02 -39.37
C LEU A 128 -23.58 20.68 -39.73
N ALA A 129 -22.82 20.08 -40.64
CA ALA A 129 -21.52 20.57 -41.07
C ALA A 129 -21.64 21.93 -41.78
N SER A 130 -22.67 22.16 -42.60
CA SER A 130 -22.92 23.47 -43.21
C SER A 130 -23.23 24.54 -42.18
N ARG A 131 -23.85 24.18 -41.04
CA ARG A 131 -24.08 25.12 -39.94
C ARG A 131 -22.80 25.42 -39.16
N ALA A 132 -22.02 24.39 -38.87
CA ALA A 132 -20.74 24.48 -38.19
C ALA A 132 -19.73 25.34 -38.99
N GLU A 133 -19.64 25.12 -40.30
CA GLU A 133 -18.69 25.81 -41.18
C GLU A 133 -18.88 27.33 -41.17
N ARG A 134 -20.13 27.82 -41.13
CA ARG A 134 -20.42 29.27 -41.05
C ARG A 134 -19.83 29.94 -39.80
N ARG A 135 -19.49 29.14 -38.79
CA ARG A 135 -18.88 29.58 -37.53
C ARG A 135 -17.40 29.15 -37.42
N GLY A 136 -16.82 28.61 -38.50
CA GLY A 136 -15.44 28.11 -38.50
C GLY A 136 -15.24 26.81 -37.71
N ILE A 137 -16.32 26.04 -37.47
CA ILE A 137 -16.30 24.79 -36.72
C ILE A 137 -16.32 23.61 -37.69
N ARG A 138 -15.55 22.57 -37.38
CA ARG A 138 -15.52 21.28 -38.07
C ARG A 138 -16.25 20.21 -37.25
N ILE A 139 -16.89 19.27 -37.93
CA ILE A 139 -17.55 18.11 -37.33
C ILE A 139 -16.68 16.87 -37.54
N ALA A 140 -16.23 16.27 -36.45
CA ALA A 140 -15.54 14.99 -36.44
C ALA A 140 -16.54 13.89 -36.05
N TYR A 141 -16.98 13.10 -37.03
CA TYR A 141 -17.95 12.03 -36.83
C TYR A 141 -17.24 10.73 -36.40
N GLU A 142 -17.68 10.17 -35.27
CA GLU A 142 -17.09 8.97 -34.65
C GLU A 142 -18.09 7.82 -34.69
N ALA A 143 -17.67 6.64 -35.16
CA ALA A 143 -18.46 5.42 -35.02
C ALA A 143 -18.19 4.77 -33.66
N LEU A 144 -19.21 4.72 -32.80
CA LEU A 144 -19.17 3.94 -31.57
C LEU A 144 -19.31 2.46 -31.90
N ALA A 145 -18.54 1.57 -31.27
CA ALA A 145 -18.64 0.13 -31.50
C ALA A 145 -20.04 -0.47 -31.22
N TRP A 146 -20.87 0.25 -30.48
CA TRP A 146 -22.27 -0.08 -30.17
C TRP A 146 -23.27 0.90 -30.78
N GLY A 147 -22.87 1.70 -31.76
CA GLY A 147 -23.78 2.58 -32.50
C GLY A 147 -24.94 1.78 -33.11
N ARG A 148 -26.15 2.36 -33.12
CA ARG A 148 -27.38 1.63 -33.44
C ARG A 148 -27.35 0.98 -34.82
N HIS A 149 -26.88 1.76 -35.81
CA HIS A 149 -26.75 1.36 -37.21
C HIS A 149 -25.34 1.57 -37.75
N VAL A 150 -24.66 2.64 -37.31
CA VAL A 150 -23.28 2.97 -37.70
C VAL A 150 -22.35 2.62 -36.56
N ASN A 151 -21.60 1.53 -36.68
CA ASN A 151 -20.72 1.05 -35.60
C ASN A 151 -19.29 0.71 -36.04
N SER A 152 -18.94 0.97 -37.30
CA SER A 152 -17.58 0.76 -37.82
C SER A 152 -17.08 2.02 -38.51
N TYR A 153 -15.76 2.21 -38.49
CA TYR A 153 -15.14 3.35 -39.17
C TYR A 153 -15.41 3.35 -40.68
N ARG A 154 -15.59 2.16 -41.28
CA ARG A 154 -15.90 1.98 -42.71
C ARG A 154 -17.29 2.50 -43.06
N HIS A 155 -18.28 2.19 -42.21
CA HIS A 155 -19.64 2.69 -42.37
C HIS A 155 -19.69 4.20 -42.15
N ALA A 156 -19.05 4.72 -41.10
CA ALA A 156 -18.93 6.16 -40.90
C ALA A 156 -18.26 6.85 -42.09
N TRP A 157 -17.18 6.27 -42.66
CA TRP A 157 -16.56 6.81 -43.87
C TRP A 157 -17.51 6.82 -45.07
N ARG A 158 -18.31 5.77 -45.27
CA ARG A 158 -19.31 5.71 -46.33
C ARG A 158 -20.30 6.88 -46.23
N ILE A 159 -20.77 7.19 -45.03
CA ILE A 159 -21.69 8.29 -44.76
C ILE A 159 -20.99 9.65 -44.95
N VAL A 160 -19.81 9.85 -44.36
CA VAL A 160 -19.04 11.11 -44.50
C VAL A 160 -18.71 11.41 -45.97
N ARG A 161 -18.33 10.38 -46.74
CA ARG A 161 -18.08 10.51 -48.18
C ARG A 161 -19.36 10.85 -48.96
N ARG A 162 -20.50 10.26 -48.57
CA ARG A 162 -21.79 10.52 -49.21
C ARG A 162 -22.33 11.91 -48.91
N ALA A 163 -22.10 12.41 -47.70
CA ALA A 163 -22.44 13.77 -47.28
C ALA A 163 -21.58 14.83 -47.98
N ASP A 164 -20.37 14.50 -48.42
CA ASP A 164 -19.47 15.34 -49.23
C ASP A 164 -19.38 16.82 -48.78
N HIS A 165 -19.10 17.04 -47.49
CA HIS A 165 -18.99 18.39 -46.92
C HIS A 165 -17.55 18.67 -46.45
N PRO A 166 -16.92 19.81 -46.79
CA PRO A 166 -15.54 20.12 -46.40
C PRO A 166 -15.36 20.21 -44.87
N ALA A 167 -16.34 20.72 -44.14
CA ALA A 167 -16.35 20.77 -42.67
C ALA A 167 -16.82 19.48 -41.97
N LEU A 168 -16.99 18.35 -42.70
CA LEU A 168 -17.31 17.04 -42.14
C LEU A 168 -16.17 16.04 -42.43
N GLY A 169 -15.68 15.42 -41.37
CA GLY A 169 -14.64 14.40 -41.39
C GLY A 169 -14.87 13.35 -40.29
N LEU A 170 -13.91 12.45 -40.12
CA LEU A 170 -13.96 11.36 -39.14
C LEU A 170 -13.15 11.70 -37.89
N CYS A 171 -13.63 11.27 -36.74
CA CYS A 171 -12.79 10.92 -35.60
C CYS A 171 -12.51 9.42 -35.67
N LEU A 172 -11.25 9.02 -35.65
CA LEU A 172 -10.87 7.60 -35.56
C LEU A 172 -10.46 7.30 -34.11
N ASP A 173 -11.24 6.46 -33.43
CA ASP A 173 -10.93 5.97 -32.09
C ASP A 173 -10.39 4.53 -32.18
N SER A 174 -9.22 4.28 -31.60
CA SER A 174 -8.57 2.97 -31.69
C SER A 174 -9.33 1.87 -30.95
N PHE A 175 -10.01 2.18 -29.85
CA PHE A 175 -10.80 1.18 -29.13
C PHE A 175 -11.99 0.74 -29.98
N HIS A 176 -12.74 1.67 -30.56
CA HIS A 176 -13.92 1.33 -31.38
C HIS A 176 -13.56 0.50 -32.60
N VAL A 177 -12.41 0.75 -33.23
CA VAL A 177 -11.92 -0.05 -34.36
C VAL A 177 -11.38 -1.41 -33.91
N LEU A 178 -10.52 -1.45 -32.90
CA LEU A 178 -9.78 -2.67 -32.55
C LEU A 178 -10.59 -3.65 -31.69
N SER A 179 -11.60 -3.17 -30.95
CA SER A 179 -12.53 -4.04 -30.21
C SER A 179 -13.39 -4.91 -31.14
N LEU A 180 -13.74 -4.40 -32.32
CA LEU A 180 -14.49 -5.13 -33.35
C LEU A 180 -13.62 -6.00 -34.26
N THR A 181 -12.29 -6.01 -34.06
CA THR A 181 -11.31 -6.71 -34.91
C THR A 181 -11.38 -6.30 -36.39
N ASP A 182 -11.74 -5.04 -36.64
CA ASP A 182 -11.83 -4.49 -37.98
C ASP A 182 -10.45 -4.48 -38.69
N ASP A 183 -10.45 -4.75 -39.99
CA ASP A 183 -9.23 -4.72 -40.79
C ASP A 183 -8.74 -3.28 -41.02
N LEU A 184 -7.50 -3.02 -40.64
CA LEU A 184 -6.85 -1.71 -40.66
C LEU A 184 -6.49 -1.21 -42.07
N ALA A 185 -6.41 -2.10 -43.07
CA ALA A 185 -6.03 -1.72 -44.43
C ALA A 185 -7.00 -0.70 -45.05
N GLY A 186 -8.28 -0.77 -44.67
CA GLY A 186 -9.32 0.15 -45.15
C GLY A 186 -9.13 1.60 -44.69
N ILE A 187 -8.39 1.85 -43.60
CA ILE A 187 -8.11 3.21 -43.11
C ILE A 187 -7.30 4.00 -44.16
N ARG A 188 -6.35 3.35 -44.84
CA ARG A 188 -5.45 3.98 -45.82
C ARG A 188 -6.16 4.54 -47.05
N VAL A 189 -7.42 4.15 -47.29
CA VAL A 189 -8.24 4.64 -48.41
C VAL A 189 -8.89 5.99 -48.06
N ILE A 190 -8.94 6.35 -46.78
CA ILE A 190 -9.52 7.61 -46.31
C ILE A 190 -8.49 8.73 -46.55
N PRO A 191 -8.84 9.84 -47.23
CA PRO A 191 -7.95 10.97 -47.36
C PRO A 191 -7.59 11.53 -45.98
N GLY A 192 -6.32 11.81 -45.69
CA GLY A 192 -5.91 12.39 -44.41
C GLY A 192 -6.61 13.70 -44.07
N SER A 193 -6.98 14.50 -45.08
CA SER A 193 -7.78 15.71 -44.93
C SER A 193 -9.23 15.47 -44.47
N LYS A 194 -9.69 14.22 -44.44
CA LYS A 194 -10.99 13.79 -43.91
C LYS A 194 -10.88 13.09 -42.56
N VAL A 195 -9.68 12.94 -42.01
CA VAL A 195 -9.47 12.53 -40.61
C VAL A 195 -9.25 13.81 -39.81
N PHE A 196 -10.25 14.21 -39.02
CA PHE A 196 -10.21 15.47 -38.28
C PHE A 196 -9.63 15.34 -36.89
N HIS A 197 -9.69 14.13 -36.33
CA HIS A 197 -9.21 13.84 -34.99
C HIS A 197 -8.88 12.35 -34.83
N LEU A 198 -8.00 12.03 -33.89
CA LEU A 198 -7.53 10.68 -33.58
C LEU A 198 -7.50 10.48 -32.08
N GLN A 199 -8.23 9.46 -31.60
CA GLN A 199 -8.27 9.05 -30.20
C GLN A 199 -7.63 7.67 -30.05
N LEU A 200 -6.76 7.56 -29.05
CA LEU A 200 -5.95 6.40 -28.75
C LEU A 200 -6.30 5.88 -27.37
N ALA A 201 -6.67 4.61 -27.36
CA ALA A 201 -7.03 3.81 -26.22
C ALA A 201 -6.66 2.35 -26.49
N ASP A 202 -5.87 1.78 -25.60
CA ASP A 202 -5.60 0.35 -25.54
C ASP A 202 -6.70 -0.34 -24.75
N ALA A 203 -6.75 -1.67 -24.79
CA ALA A 203 -7.59 -2.47 -23.91
C ALA A 203 -7.16 -3.94 -23.89
N PRO A 204 -7.40 -4.69 -22.80
CA PRO A 204 -7.26 -6.14 -22.79
C PRO A 204 -8.34 -6.78 -23.67
N ARG A 205 -8.05 -7.92 -24.32
CA ARG A 205 -9.07 -8.67 -25.09
C ARG A 205 -10.08 -9.31 -24.14
N LEU A 206 -11.29 -8.74 -24.06
CA LEU A 206 -12.38 -9.24 -23.24
C LEU A 206 -13.56 -9.71 -24.09
N THR A 207 -14.30 -10.71 -23.60
CA THR A 207 -15.56 -11.16 -24.19
C THR A 207 -16.72 -10.60 -23.37
N MET A 208 -17.19 -9.39 -23.72
CA MET A 208 -18.29 -8.70 -23.04
C MET A 208 -18.95 -7.67 -23.95
N ASP A 209 -20.00 -7.00 -23.47
CA ASP A 209 -20.62 -5.89 -24.18
C ASP A 209 -19.61 -4.76 -24.48
N PRO A 210 -19.48 -4.27 -25.72
CA PRO A 210 -18.49 -3.26 -26.08
C PRO A 210 -18.64 -1.91 -25.35
N ALA A 211 -19.86 -1.52 -24.97
CA ALA A 211 -20.09 -0.26 -24.25
C ALA A 211 -19.57 -0.37 -22.81
N GLU A 212 -19.93 -1.45 -22.12
CA GLU A 212 -19.40 -1.76 -20.78
C GLU A 212 -17.87 -1.93 -20.82
N TRP A 213 -17.36 -2.63 -21.85
CA TRP A 213 -15.92 -2.78 -22.05
C TRP A 213 -15.22 -1.43 -22.17
N SER A 214 -15.73 -0.57 -23.05
CA SER A 214 -15.19 0.76 -23.30
C SER A 214 -15.26 1.67 -22.07
N LEU A 215 -16.27 1.53 -21.23
CA LEU A 215 -16.51 2.40 -20.10
C LEU A 215 -15.57 2.11 -18.92
N HIS A 216 -15.13 0.85 -18.79
CA HIS A 216 -14.46 0.34 -17.60
C HIS A 216 -13.02 -0.15 -17.83
N HIS A 217 -12.67 -0.62 -19.03
CA HIS A 217 -11.40 -1.32 -19.25
C HIS A 217 -10.54 -0.79 -20.41
N ARG A 218 -10.77 0.45 -20.86
CA ARG A 218 -9.74 1.11 -21.69
C ARG A 218 -8.47 1.30 -20.85
N GLN A 219 -7.32 1.28 -21.49
CA GLN A 219 -6.01 1.48 -20.88
C GLN A 219 -5.17 2.44 -21.73
N PHE A 220 -4.13 3.01 -21.14
CA PHE A 220 -3.16 3.78 -21.92
C PHE A 220 -2.36 2.88 -22.87
N PRO A 221 -1.89 3.40 -24.02
CA PRO A 221 -1.09 2.66 -24.99
C PRO A 221 0.03 1.81 -24.39
N GLY A 222 0.03 0.52 -24.69
CA GLY A 222 1.07 -0.43 -24.29
C GLY A 222 0.76 -1.23 -23.02
N LEU A 223 -0.40 -1.01 -22.40
CA LEU A 223 -0.88 -1.78 -21.25
C LEU A 223 -1.90 -2.87 -21.64
N GLY A 224 -2.56 -2.72 -22.79
CA GLY A 224 -3.55 -3.66 -23.27
C GLY A 224 -2.98 -4.64 -24.30
N SER A 225 -3.88 -5.19 -25.11
CA SER A 225 -3.60 -6.23 -26.11
C SER A 225 -3.85 -5.74 -27.54
N PHE A 226 -4.17 -4.46 -27.73
CA PHE A 226 -4.45 -3.92 -29.05
C PHE A 226 -3.15 -3.57 -29.78
N ASP A 227 -3.12 -3.80 -31.10
CA ASP A 227 -2.01 -3.38 -31.96
C ASP A 227 -2.14 -1.90 -32.32
N LEU A 228 -1.90 -1.04 -31.33
CA LEU A 228 -1.95 0.41 -31.51
C LEU A 228 -0.85 0.92 -32.43
N THR A 229 0.28 0.22 -32.53
CA THR A 229 1.36 0.58 -33.45
C THR A 229 0.87 0.48 -34.89
N ALA A 230 0.28 -0.65 -35.29
CA ALA A 230 -0.25 -0.82 -36.64
C ALA A 230 -1.44 0.12 -36.92
N PHE A 231 -2.34 0.30 -35.95
CA PHE A 231 -3.48 1.23 -36.08
C PHE A 231 -3.00 2.67 -36.31
N THR A 232 -2.12 3.16 -35.44
CA THR A 232 -1.58 4.53 -35.55
C THR A 232 -0.83 4.70 -36.86
N ALA A 233 0.03 3.74 -37.24
CA ALA A 233 0.73 3.78 -38.52
C ALA A 233 -0.24 3.82 -39.73
N ALA A 234 -1.36 3.11 -39.67
CA ALA A 234 -2.37 3.13 -40.72
C ALA A 234 -3.06 4.50 -40.83
N VAL A 235 -3.39 5.14 -39.71
CA VAL A 235 -3.99 6.49 -39.69
C VAL A 235 -2.99 7.52 -40.21
N LEU A 236 -1.74 7.51 -39.74
CA LEU A 236 -0.72 8.46 -40.19
C LEU A 236 -0.38 8.28 -41.69
N GLY A 237 -0.43 7.04 -42.18
CA GLY A 237 -0.26 6.73 -43.60
C GLY A 237 -1.31 7.36 -44.53
N THR A 238 -2.43 7.87 -44.00
CA THR A 238 -3.41 8.64 -44.79
C THR A 238 -2.92 10.06 -45.13
N GLY A 239 -1.86 10.53 -44.47
CA GLY A 239 -1.42 11.93 -44.49
C GLY A 239 -1.96 12.77 -43.33
N TYR A 240 -2.64 12.16 -42.35
CA TYR A 240 -3.10 12.84 -41.13
C TYR A 240 -1.95 13.57 -40.39
N ASP A 241 -2.18 14.82 -40.04
CA ASP A 241 -1.24 15.72 -39.35
C ASP A 241 -1.85 16.40 -38.09
N GLY A 242 -3.06 15.97 -37.69
CA GLY A 242 -3.73 16.44 -36.48
C GLY A 242 -3.13 15.88 -35.19
N PRO A 243 -3.72 16.20 -34.02
CA PRO A 243 -3.20 15.74 -32.74
C PRO A 243 -3.28 14.22 -32.56
N LEU A 244 -2.32 13.64 -31.83
CA LEU A 244 -2.42 12.29 -31.26
C LEU A 244 -3.01 12.44 -29.87
N SER A 245 -4.23 11.95 -29.67
CA SER A 245 -4.95 12.19 -28.44
C SER A 245 -5.29 10.90 -27.70
N LEU A 246 -5.34 10.98 -26.37
CA LEU A 246 -5.80 9.88 -25.52
C LEU A 246 -7.25 10.06 -25.12
N GLU A 247 -8.05 9.00 -25.25
CA GLU A 247 -9.40 8.92 -24.68
C GLU A 247 -9.59 7.59 -23.95
N VAL A 248 -9.27 7.56 -22.66
CA VAL A 248 -9.20 6.34 -21.86
C VAL A 248 -10.16 6.42 -20.68
N PHE A 249 -11.19 5.58 -20.72
CA PHE A 249 -12.13 5.41 -19.62
C PHE A 249 -11.78 4.16 -18.82
N ASN A 250 -11.29 4.37 -17.60
CA ASN A 250 -10.84 3.32 -16.72
C ASN A 250 -11.23 3.64 -15.27
N ASP A 251 -11.76 2.66 -14.56
CA ASP A 251 -12.23 2.88 -13.19
C ASP A 251 -11.11 3.19 -12.19
N VAL A 252 -9.90 2.67 -12.42
CA VAL A 252 -8.72 2.96 -11.59
C VAL A 252 -8.28 4.40 -11.82
N TYR A 253 -8.10 4.83 -13.07
CA TYR A 253 -7.63 6.20 -13.38
C TYR A 253 -8.65 7.27 -12.95
N ARG A 254 -9.94 6.94 -12.92
CA ARG A 254 -11.01 7.82 -12.40
C ARG A 254 -10.99 7.98 -10.88
N GLN A 255 -10.28 7.12 -10.16
CA GLN A 255 -10.13 7.18 -8.71
C GLN A 255 -8.74 7.64 -8.27
N ALA A 256 -7.72 7.46 -9.12
CA ALA A 256 -6.33 7.84 -8.87
C ALA A 256 -6.13 9.37 -8.88
N ASP A 257 -4.97 9.84 -8.40
CA ASP A 257 -4.54 11.24 -8.55
C ASP A 257 -4.41 11.60 -10.04
N PRO A 258 -5.07 12.67 -10.54
CA PRO A 258 -5.03 13.01 -11.95
C PRO A 258 -3.62 13.32 -12.46
N ARG A 259 -2.68 13.71 -11.59
CA ARG A 259 -1.27 13.95 -11.98
C ARG A 259 -0.58 12.68 -12.44
N HIS A 260 -0.80 11.55 -11.75
CA HIS A 260 -0.19 10.27 -12.09
C HIS A 260 -0.73 9.76 -13.43
N ALA A 261 -2.07 9.75 -13.58
CA ALA A 261 -2.73 9.36 -14.83
C ALA A 261 -2.29 10.24 -16.02
N ALA A 262 -2.09 11.54 -15.82
CA ALA A 262 -1.58 12.42 -16.88
C ALA A 262 -0.12 12.11 -17.25
N ILE A 263 0.76 11.85 -16.27
CA ILE A 263 2.15 11.44 -16.50
C ILE A 263 2.19 10.14 -17.31
N ASP A 264 1.38 9.15 -16.94
CA ASP A 264 1.28 7.89 -17.66
C ASP A 264 0.70 8.03 -19.07
N GLY A 265 -0.32 8.88 -19.23
CA GLY A 265 -0.82 9.26 -20.54
C GLY A 265 0.31 9.79 -21.42
N MET A 266 1.10 10.75 -20.94
CA MET A 266 2.22 11.30 -21.70
C MET A 266 3.29 10.22 -22.00
N ARG A 267 3.67 9.43 -21.01
CA ARG A 267 4.65 8.33 -21.13
C ARG A 267 4.23 7.31 -22.19
N SER A 268 2.95 6.93 -22.20
CA SER A 268 2.39 5.99 -23.16
C SER A 268 2.41 6.53 -24.59
N LEU A 269 2.08 7.81 -24.81
CA LEU A 269 2.14 8.44 -26.12
C LEU A 269 3.57 8.52 -26.64
N LEU A 270 4.53 8.95 -25.82
CA LEU A 270 5.94 9.03 -26.23
C LEU A 270 6.50 7.66 -26.63
N THR A 271 6.12 6.61 -25.90
CA THR A 271 6.52 5.23 -26.20
C THR A 271 5.83 4.67 -27.46
N LEU A 272 4.56 5.04 -27.67
CA LEU A 272 3.84 4.70 -28.91
C LEU A 272 4.47 5.42 -30.11
N GLN A 273 4.83 6.70 -29.99
CA GLN A 273 5.55 7.44 -31.03
C GLN A 273 6.87 6.75 -31.39
N GLU A 274 7.67 6.33 -30.41
CA GLU A 274 8.89 5.53 -30.63
C GLU A 274 8.59 4.23 -31.40
N SER A 275 7.53 3.52 -31.02
CA SER A 275 7.14 2.25 -31.68
C SER A 275 6.69 2.44 -33.12
N VAL A 276 6.06 3.58 -33.44
CA VAL A 276 5.57 3.91 -34.78
C VAL A 276 6.63 4.65 -35.61
N ALA A 277 7.70 5.17 -35.00
CA ALA A 277 8.73 5.96 -35.67
C ALA A 277 9.50 5.20 -36.76
N ALA A 278 9.47 3.86 -36.75
CA ALA A 278 9.98 3.05 -37.86
C ALA A 278 9.14 3.15 -39.13
N ALA A 279 7.84 3.49 -39.01
CA ALA A 279 6.91 3.65 -40.11
C ALA A 279 6.76 5.11 -40.59
N ASP A 280 7.08 6.09 -39.74
CA ASP A 280 7.04 7.52 -40.07
C ASP A 280 8.13 8.31 -39.32
N ASP A 281 9.12 8.82 -40.04
CA ASP A 281 10.24 9.56 -39.46
C ASP A 281 9.80 10.87 -38.77
N ARG A 282 8.60 11.42 -39.05
CA ARG A 282 8.03 12.59 -38.35
C ARG A 282 7.71 12.32 -36.88
N LEU A 283 7.57 11.05 -36.51
CA LEU A 283 7.33 10.62 -35.13
C LEU A 283 8.60 10.35 -34.34
N ARG A 284 9.78 10.43 -34.97
CA ARG A 284 11.05 10.35 -34.24
C ARG A 284 11.15 11.57 -33.32
N SER A 285 10.76 11.39 -32.06
CA SER A 285 11.05 12.34 -31.01
C SER A 285 12.57 12.33 -30.82
N GLY A 286 13.27 13.26 -31.47
CA GLY A 286 14.74 13.34 -31.42
C GLY A 286 15.33 13.54 -30.02
N ASP A 287 14.47 13.70 -29.01
CA ASP A 287 14.80 13.90 -27.61
C ASP A 287 14.43 12.73 -26.67
N LEU A 288 13.82 11.64 -27.16
CA LEU A 288 13.62 10.41 -26.38
C LEU A 288 14.73 9.40 -26.74
N PRO A 289 15.74 9.18 -25.87
CA PRO A 289 16.75 8.15 -26.10
C PRO A 289 16.11 6.76 -26.14
N PRO A 290 16.56 5.84 -27.01
CA PRO A 290 16.06 4.47 -27.02
C PRO A 290 16.33 3.77 -25.68
N ALA A 291 15.49 2.79 -25.32
CA ALA A 291 15.76 1.96 -24.14
C ALA A 291 17.10 1.22 -24.31
N ALA A 292 18.00 1.38 -23.35
CA ALA A 292 19.30 0.72 -23.38
C ALA A 292 19.15 -0.80 -23.18
N GLY A 293 20.11 -1.56 -23.71
CA GLY A 293 20.15 -3.00 -23.46
C GLY A 293 20.41 -3.29 -21.98
N LEU A 294 19.70 -4.27 -21.42
CA LEU A 294 19.91 -4.73 -20.06
C LEU A 294 20.68 -6.05 -20.05
N THR A 295 21.68 -6.18 -19.17
CA THR A 295 22.52 -7.39 -19.10
C THR A 295 22.26 -8.25 -17.87
N GLY A 296 21.50 -7.76 -16.88
CA GLY A 296 21.14 -8.51 -15.69
C GLY A 296 20.71 -7.63 -14.53
N HIS A 297 20.50 -8.25 -13.36
CA HIS A 297 20.30 -7.56 -12.09
C HIS A 297 21.66 -7.30 -11.45
N ALA A 298 21.94 -6.06 -11.05
CA ALA A 298 23.17 -5.70 -10.35
C ALA A 298 23.07 -5.98 -8.84
N PHE A 299 21.96 -5.60 -8.20
CA PHE A 299 21.63 -5.89 -6.82
C PHE A 299 20.14 -5.67 -6.51
N THR A 300 19.66 -6.23 -5.40
CA THR A 300 18.37 -5.85 -4.78
C THR A 300 18.63 -5.31 -3.39
N GLU A 301 18.07 -4.14 -3.07
CA GLU A 301 18.26 -3.48 -1.77
C GLU A 301 17.02 -3.64 -0.89
N LEU A 302 17.26 -4.14 0.32
CA LEU A 302 16.26 -4.32 1.36
C LEU A 302 16.44 -3.24 2.41
N ALA A 303 15.40 -2.45 2.63
CA ALA A 303 15.30 -1.58 3.79
C ALA A 303 14.96 -2.45 5.00
N VAL A 304 15.82 -2.37 6.02
CA VAL A 304 15.73 -3.16 7.26
C VAL A 304 16.00 -2.30 8.48
N ASP A 305 15.59 -2.80 9.63
CA ASP A 305 15.87 -2.23 10.95
C ASP A 305 16.66 -3.21 11.82
N ASP A 306 16.91 -2.83 13.08
CA ASP A 306 17.71 -3.64 14.01
C ASP A 306 17.02 -4.96 14.42
N VAL A 307 15.74 -5.14 14.05
CA VAL A 307 14.95 -6.36 14.32
C VAL A 307 14.93 -7.28 13.09
N SER A 308 14.57 -6.74 11.93
CA SER A 308 14.43 -7.47 10.67
C SER A 308 15.79 -7.78 10.03
N GLY A 309 16.76 -6.87 10.14
CA GLY A 309 18.09 -7.02 9.55
C GLY A 309 18.81 -8.29 9.98
N PRO A 310 18.97 -8.58 11.29
CA PRO A 310 19.58 -9.82 11.76
C PRO A 310 18.85 -11.09 11.31
N ARG A 311 17.51 -11.04 11.15
CA ARG A 311 16.73 -12.19 10.66
C ARG A 311 16.98 -12.46 9.19
N VAL A 312 17.01 -11.41 8.38
CA VAL A 312 17.34 -11.50 6.94
C VAL A 312 18.78 -11.98 6.76
N ALA A 313 19.74 -11.40 7.50
CA ALA A 313 21.15 -11.80 7.49
C ALA A 313 21.34 -13.30 7.80
N ARG A 314 20.71 -13.82 8.88
CA ARG A 314 20.76 -15.26 9.21
C ARG A 314 20.20 -16.13 8.09
N THR A 315 19.13 -15.68 7.45
CA THR A 315 18.52 -16.42 6.33
C THR A 315 19.44 -16.41 5.12
N LEU A 316 20.03 -15.26 4.77
CA LEU A 316 21.03 -15.14 3.70
C LEU A 316 22.22 -16.08 3.95
N THR A 317 22.77 -16.11 5.17
CA THR A 317 23.81 -17.07 5.56
C THR A 317 23.38 -18.51 5.35
N ALA A 318 22.17 -18.88 5.78
CA ALA A 318 21.64 -20.23 5.63
C ALA A 318 21.33 -20.61 4.16
N LEU A 319 21.09 -19.61 3.31
CA LEU A 319 21.01 -19.77 1.86
C LEU A 319 22.40 -19.83 1.19
N GLY A 320 23.50 -19.65 1.94
CA GLY A 320 24.87 -19.71 1.44
C GLY A 320 25.49 -18.36 1.05
N PHE A 321 24.82 -17.24 1.30
CA PHE A 321 25.39 -15.90 1.08
C PHE A 321 26.44 -15.57 2.14
N ALA A 322 27.46 -14.82 1.73
CA ALA A 322 28.43 -14.23 2.65
C ALA A 322 28.23 -12.71 2.73
N HIS A 323 28.38 -12.15 3.93
CA HIS A 323 28.51 -10.72 4.13
C HIS A 323 29.91 -10.30 3.69
N THR A 324 30.07 -9.89 2.43
CA THR A 324 31.39 -9.66 1.80
C THR A 324 31.90 -8.25 2.01
N GLY A 325 31.01 -7.27 2.20
CA GLY A 325 31.40 -5.86 2.31
C GLY A 325 30.50 -5.01 3.19
N GLN A 326 31.09 -4.03 3.88
CA GLN A 326 30.39 -2.97 4.60
C GLN A 326 30.60 -1.64 3.88
N HIS A 327 29.53 -0.91 3.57
CA HIS A 327 29.66 0.38 2.88
C HIS A 327 30.50 1.37 3.71
N ARG A 328 31.41 2.11 3.06
CA ARG A 328 32.41 2.98 3.72
C ARG A 328 31.82 4.03 4.66
N SER A 329 30.71 4.63 4.26
CA SER A 329 30.10 5.79 4.92
C SER A 329 28.64 5.62 5.35
N LYS A 330 27.95 4.59 4.85
CA LYS A 330 26.50 4.39 5.00
C LYS A 330 26.27 3.08 5.75
N PRO A 331 25.19 2.95 6.53
CA PRO A 331 24.89 1.72 7.25
C PRO A 331 24.25 0.69 6.30
N VAL A 332 25.01 0.28 5.29
CA VAL A 332 24.59 -0.65 4.23
C VAL A 332 25.56 -1.83 4.16
N GLN A 333 25.03 -3.05 4.20
CA GLN A 333 25.80 -4.29 4.08
C GLN A 333 25.63 -4.90 2.69
N LEU A 334 26.71 -5.44 2.13
CA LEU A 334 26.73 -6.19 0.87
C LEU A 334 26.81 -7.69 1.15
N TRP A 335 25.83 -8.42 0.63
CA TRP A 335 25.73 -9.88 0.74
C TRP A 335 25.77 -10.52 -0.64
N GLU A 336 26.65 -11.50 -0.83
CA GLU A 336 26.92 -12.09 -2.16
C GLU A 336 26.95 -13.63 -2.16
N GLN A 337 26.48 -14.20 -3.27
CA GLN A 337 26.67 -15.60 -3.67
C GLN A 337 26.54 -15.74 -5.19
N GLY A 338 27.54 -16.29 -5.87
CA GLY A 338 27.57 -16.26 -7.34
C GLY A 338 27.56 -14.82 -7.84
N SER A 339 26.70 -14.47 -8.79
CA SER A 339 26.43 -13.08 -9.18
C SER A 339 25.25 -12.44 -8.44
N ALA A 340 24.59 -13.16 -7.52
CA ALA A 340 23.46 -12.61 -6.76
C ALA A 340 23.97 -11.68 -5.66
N ARG A 341 23.41 -10.47 -5.60
CA ARG A 341 23.78 -9.44 -4.62
C ARG A 341 22.55 -8.88 -3.92
N ILE A 342 22.56 -8.93 -2.58
CA ILE A 342 21.53 -8.33 -1.71
C ILE A 342 22.20 -7.26 -0.85
N LEU A 343 21.63 -6.05 -0.85
CA LEU A 343 22.04 -4.98 0.05
C LEU A 343 21.08 -4.90 1.23
N LEU A 344 21.59 -4.86 2.46
CA LEU A 344 20.79 -4.57 3.65
C LEU A 344 21.05 -3.13 4.09
N ASN A 345 20.05 -2.26 3.94
CA ASN A 345 20.14 -0.84 4.26
C ASN A 345 19.43 -0.51 5.58
N PHE A 346 20.22 -0.15 6.60
CA PHE A 346 19.74 0.23 7.93
C PHE A 346 19.50 1.75 8.06
N ALA A 347 19.80 2.57 7.05
CA ALA A 347 19.47 4.00 7.06
C ALA A 347 17.97 4.24 6.89
N ALA A 348 17.25 3.27 6.34
CA ALA A 348 15.82 3.31 6.06
C ALA A 348 14.93 3.03 7.29
N GLN A 349 15.50 3.01 8.51
CA GLN A 349 14.75 2.80 9.77
C GLN A 349 13.55 3.77 9.95
N ARG A 350 13.55 4.92 9.27
CA ARG A 350 12.46 5.92 9.35
C ARG A 350 11.34 5.73 8.32
N THR A 351 11.53 4.87 7.32
CA THR A 351 10.58 4.69 6.21
C THR A 351 9.93 3.31 6.19
N VAL A 352 10.34 2.41 7.08
CA VAL A 352 9.83 1.04 7.18
C VAL A 352 9.22 0.81 8.56
N ALA A 353 8.06 0.14 8.61
CA ALA A 353 7.44 -0.21 9.88
C ALA A 353 8.38 -1.11 10.72
N PRO A 354 8.45 -0.96 12.05
CA PRO A 354 9.33 -1.77 12.89
C PRO A 354 9.17 -3.28 12.66
N GLY A 355 10.29 -4.01 12.64
CA GLY A 355 10.36 -5.45 12.37
C GLY A 355 10.04 -5.87 10.93
N THR A 356 9.86 -4.91 10.01
CA THR A 356 9.58 -5.17 8.60
C THR A 356 10.84 -5.07 7.76
N ALA A 357 11.07 -6.08 6.91
CA ALA A 357 11.95 -5.95 5.76
C ALA A 357 11.08 -5.68 4.53
N THR A 358 11.48 -4.71 3.70
CA THR A 358 10.85 -4.43 2.41
C THR A 358 11.92 -4.23 1.37
N ILE A 359 11.65 -4.62 0.13
CA ILE A 359 12.54 -4.23 -0.95
C ILE A 359 12.33 -2.72 -1.17
N CYS A 360 13.39 -1.91 -1.19
CA CYS A 360 13.30 -0.45 -1.36
C CYS A 360 13.99 0.04 -2.63
N ALA A 361 14.90 -0.76 -3.18
CA ALA A 361 15.49 -0.48 -4.47
C ALA A 361 15.81 -1.73 -5.29
N LEU A 362 15.84 -1.55 -6.60
CA LEU A 362 16.28 -2.54 -7.58
C LEU A 362 17.38 -1.92 -8.43
N ALA A 363 18.42 -2.67 -8.74
CA ALA A 363 19.47 -2.22 -9.65
C ALA A 363 19.57 -3.14 -10.85
N VAL A 364 19.50 -2.56 -12.04
CA VAL A 364 19.69 -3.27 -13.31
C VAL A 364 20.97 -2.81 -13.99
N GLU A 365 21.66 -3.75 -14.61
CA GLU A 365 22.82 -3.46 -15.44
C GLU A 365 22.34 -2.95 -16.80
N SER A 366 22.77 -1.76 -17.17
CA SER A 366 22.43 -1.07 -18.41
C SER A 366 23.68 -0.82 -19.24
N THR A 367 23.60 -1.06 -20.55
CA THR A 367 24.68 -0.76 -21.49
C THR A 367 24.94 0.75 -21.65
N ASP A 368 23.97 1.59 -21.28
CA ASP A 368 24.09 3.06 -21.26
C ASP A 368 23.28 3.66 -20.09
N PRO A 369 23.85 3.73 -18.87
CA PRO A 369 23.16 4.27 -17.69
C PRO A 369 22.75 5.74 -17.84
N LEU A 370 23.57 6.55 -18.51
CA LEU A 370 23.29 7.97 -18.74
C LEU A 370 22.16 8.15 -19.75
N GLY A 371 22.16 7.38 -20.84
CA GLY A 371 21.04 7.32 -21.80
C GLY A 371 19.74 6.86 -21.13
N SER A 372 19.82 5.82 -20.29
CA SER A 372 18.67 5.30 -19.53
C SER A 372 18.09 6.34 -18.58
N THR A 373 18.94 7.14 -17.92
CA THR A 373 18.50 8.22 -17.03
C THR A 373 17.83 9.35 -17.81
N ARG A 374 18.44 9.80 -18.92
CA ARG A 374 17.84 10.82 -19.80
C ARG A 374 16.50 10.36 -20.38
N ARG A 375 16.37 9.07 -20.70
CA ARG A 375 15.10 8.47 -21.12
C ARG A 375 14.07 8.54 -20.01
N ALA A 376 14.42 8.14 -18.79
CA ALA A 376 13.53 8.21 -17.64
C ALA A 376 13.03 9.65 -17.38
N GLU A 377 13.92 10.64 -17.40
CA GLU A 377 13.57 12.06 -17.27
C GLU A 377 12.60 12.53 -18.36
N ARG A 378 12.85 12.11 -19.61
CA ARG A 378 11.98 12.45 -20.74
C ARG A 378 10.58 11.85 -20.59
N LEU A 379 10.50 10.66 -19.97
CA LEU A 379 9.27 9.96 -19.62
C LEU A 379 8.71 10.36 -18.24
N LEU A 380 9.17 11.50 -17.72
CA LEU A 380 8.70 12.13 -16.48
C LEU A 380 8.88 11.27 -15.22
N ALA A 381 9.79 10.29 -15.25
CA ALA A 381 10.23 9.62 -14.04
C ALA A 381 11.19 10.54 -13.26
N PRO A 382 10.97 10.78 -11.96
CA PRO A 382 11.85 11.62 -11.17
C PRO A 382 13.25 11.00 -11.06
N VAL A 383 14.29 11.76 -11.41
CA VAL A 383 15.67 11.39 -11.08
C VAL A 383 15.91 11.66 -9.61
N LEU A 384 16.37 10.64 -8.89
CA LEU A 384 16.60 10.73 -7.47
C LEU A 384 17.98 11.33 -7.19
N PRO A 385 18.07 12.42 -6.41
CA PRO A 385 19.35 12.98 -6.04
C PRO A 385 20.07 12.03 -5.07
N ARG A 386 21.30 11.63 -5.40
CA ARG A 386 22.13 10.81 -4.52
C ARG A 386 23.24 11.64 -3.90
N LEU A 387 23.22 11.77 -2.58
CA LEU A 387 24.37 12.24 -1.82
C LEU A 387 25.45 11.15 -1.83
N HIS A 388 26.57 11.44 -2.44
CA HIS A 388 27.76 10.59 -2.49
C HIS A 388 28.98 11.38 -2.01
N GLN A 389 29.91 10.70 -1.34
CA GLN A 389 31.21 11.27 -1.03
C GLN A 389 32.11 11.23 -2.29
N PRO A 390 33.16 12.06 -2.39
CA PRO A 390 34.04 12.09 -3.57
C PRO A 390 34.69 10.75 -3.95
N GLU A 391 34.79 9.83 -2.99
CA GLU A 391 35.37 8.49 -3.17
C GLU A 391 34.33 7.41 -3.45
N GLU A 392 33.04 7.74 -3.44
CA GLU A 392 31.93 6.82 -3.75
C GLU A 392 31.58 6.86 -5.23
N ALA A 393 31.20 5.71 -5.80
CA ALA A 393 30.75 5.61 -7.18
C ALA A 393 29.45 6.38 -7.40
N GLU A 394 29.40 7.13 -8.50
CA GLU A 394 28.19 7.77 -8.96
C GLU A 394 27.26 6.72 -9.57
N LEU A 395 26.12 6.49 -8.91
CA LEU A 395 25.06 5.63 -9.42
C LEU A 395 23.85 6.49 -9.76
N MET A 396 23.35 6.32 -10.98
CA MET A 396 22.13 6.99 -11.41
C MET A 396 20.92 6.21 -10.89
N SER A 397 19.92 6.92 -10.39
CA SER A 397 18.67 6.30 -9.95
C SER A 397 17.47 7.16 -10.25
N VAL A 398 16.34 6.49 -10.48
CA VAL A 398 15.06 7.10 -10.74
C VAL A 398 14.01 6.51 -9.80
N ALA A 399 12.95 7.25 -9.52
CA ALA A 399 11.83 6.75 -8.75
C ALA A 399 10.88 5.98 -9.67
N ALA A 400 10.56 4.74 -9.28
CA ALA A 400 9.35 4.07 -9.70
C ALA A 400 8.12 4.76 -9.10
N PRO A 401 6.90 4.51 -9.63
CA PRO A 401 5.67 5.15 -9.18
C PRO A 401 5.39 5.05 -7.68
N ASP A 402 5.67 3.89 -7.09
CA ASP A 402 5.53 3.63 -5.66
C ASP A 402 6.67 4.23 -4.80
N GLY A 403 7.54 5.03 -5.42
CA GLY A 403 8.67 5.72 -4.79
C GLY A 403 9.94 4.88 -4.66
N ARG A 404 9.94 3.61 -5.08
CA ARG A 404 11.13 2.76 -5.02
C ARG A 404 12.22 3.26 -5.95
N ALA A 405 13.48 3.14 -5.52
CA ALA A 405 14.60 3.52 -6.36
C ALA A 405 14.90 2.41 -7.39
N VAL A 406 15.08 2.82 -8.64
CA VAL A 406 15.60 1.96 -9.72
C VAL A 406 16.97 2.50 -10.12
N PHE A 407 18.01 1.75 -9.79
CA PHE A 407 19.39 2.07 -10.14
C PHE A 407 19.76 1.54 -11.52
N LEU A 408 20.47 2.38 -12.27
CA LEU A 408 20.99 2.07 -13.60
C LEU A 408 22.51 1.99 -13.49
N VAL A 409 23.04 0.77 -13.61
CA VAL A 409 24.46 0.47 -13.34
C VAL A 409 25.17 0.09 -14.63
N GLY A 410 26.33 0.69 -14.91
CA GLY A 410 27.10 0.38 -16.13
C GLY A 410 28.27 -0.58 -15.91
N THR A 411 28.91 -0.52 -14.74
CA THR A 411 30.06 -1.35 -14.37
C THR A 411 30.00 -1.70 -12.89
N ASP A 412 30.75 -2.72 -12.48
CA ASP A 412 30.91 -3.11 -11.06
C ASP A 412 31.78 -2.14 -10.24
N ALA A 413 32.08 -0.94 -10.76
CA ALA A 413 32.87 0.07 -10.05
C ALA A 413 32.25 0.48 -8.70
N TRP A 414 30.93 0.39 -8.54
CA TRP A 414 30.23 0.68 -7.28
C TRP A 414 30.56 -0.29 -6.15
N LEU A 415 31.11 -1.47 -6.44
CA LEU A 415 31.57 -2.40 -5.40
C LEU A 415 32.73 -1.82 -4.59
N THR A 416 33.48 -0.84 -5.12
CA THR A 416 34.58 -0.19 -4.38
C THR A 416 34.08 0.66 -3.21
N ASP A 417 32.78 1.00 -3.17
CA ASP A 417 32.13 1.70 -2.06
C ASP A 417 32.06 0.85 -0.78
N PHE A 418 32.33 -0.45 -0.89
CA PHE A 418 32.30 -1.41 0.21
C PHE A 418 33.71 -1.80 0.66
N VAL A 419 33.93 -1.75 1.97
CA VAL A 419 35.13 -2.26 2.63
C VAL A 419 34.96 -3.77 2.84
N PRO A 420 35.88 -4.61 2.35
CA PRO A 420 35.78 -6.07 2.53
C PRO A 420 35.76 -6.47 4.00
N THR A 421 34.87 -7.40 4.37
CA THR A 421 34.78 -7.93 5.75
C THR A 421 35.82 -9.02 6.03
N GLY A 422 36.45 -9.56 4.98
CA GLY A 422 37.36 -10.72 5.06
C GLY A 422 36.64 -12.07 5.17
N THR A 423 35.31 -12.10 5.13
CA THR A 423 34.52 -13.34 5.13
C THR A 423 34.53 -13.94 3.72
N PRO A 424 35.13 -15.11 3.50
CA PRO A 424 35.08 -15.74 2.18
C PRO A 424 33.64 -16.16 1.86
N ALA A 425 33.27 -16.10 0.57
CA ALA A 425 32.04 -16.74 0.10
C ALA A 425 32.09 -18.21 0.51
N ALA A 426 31.05 -18.69 1.22
CA ALA A 426 31.03 -20.06 1.72
C ALA A 426 31.17 -21.04 0.54
N GLY A 427 32.19 -21.90 0.60
CA GLY A 427 32.36 -22.95 -0.40
C GLY A 427 31.16 -23.89 -0.38
N GLY A 428 30.50 -24.06 -1.54
CA GLY A 428 29.27 -24.86 -1.68
C GLY A 428 28.06 -24.12 -2.26
N GLY A 429 28.19 -22.83 -2.61
CA GLY A 429 27.10 -22.03 -3.16
C GLY A 429 26.49 -22.63 -4.42
N ARG A 430 25.16 -22.83 -4.40
CA ARG A 430 24.35 -23.38 -5.51
C ARG A 430 23.50 -22.31 -6.21
N ILE A 431 23.55 -21.07 -5.71
CA ILE A 431 22.93 -19.90 -6.34
C ILE A 431 23.87 -19.32 -7.39
N THR A 432 23.36 -19.14 -8.61
CA THR A 432 24.11 -18.60 -9.74
C THR A 432 23.95 -17.09 -9.86
N GLY A 433 22.76 -16.56 -9.58
CA GLY A 433 22.42 -15.14 -9.72
C GLY A 433 20.98 -14.85 -9.33
N THR A 434 20.52 -13.61 -9.50
CA THR A 434 19.09 -13.24 -9.37
C THR A 434 18.33 -13.65 -10.64
N ASP A 435 17.31 -14.51 -10.52
CA ASP A 435 16.42 -14.92 -11.64
C ASP A 435 15.35 -13.86 -11.90
N HIS A 436 14.61 -13.47 -10.86
CA HIS A 436 13.58 -12.44 -10.95
C HIS A 436 13.29 -11.82 -9.58
N VAL A 437 12.65 -10.65 -9.60
CA VAL A 437 12.12 -10.01 -8.39
C VAL A 437 10.60 -9.89 -8.52
N LEU A 438 9.88 -10.24 -7.46
CA LEU A 438 8.44 -10.02 -7.39
C LEU A 438 8.11 -8.89 -6.43
N LEU A 439 7.35 -7.92 -6.93
CA LEU A 439 6.79 -6.80 -6.19
C LEU A 439 5.28 -7.01 -6.03
N THR A 440 4.72 -6.49 -4.95
CA THR A 440 3.27 -6.40 -4.78
C THR A 440 2.91 -4.95 -4.53
N ASP A 441 2.08 -4.42 -5.42
CA ASP A 441 1.68 -3.01 -5.47
C ASP A 441 0.19 -2.88 -5.13
N PRO A 442 -0.23 -1.72 -4.57
CA PRO A 442 -1.63 -1.34 -4.53
C PRO A 442 -2.29 -1.44 -5.91
N LEU A 443 -3.60 -1.64 -5.95
CA LEU A 443 -4.33 -1.75 -7.22
C LEU A 443 -4.14 -0.49 -8.09
N ASP A 444 -4.09 0.67 -7.45
CA ASP A 444 -4.00 1.97 -8.10
C ASP A 444 -2.65 2.18 -8.81
N ASP A 445 -1.58 1.57 -8.28
CA ASP A 445 -0.21 1.70 -8.82
C ASP A 445 0.13 0.58 -9.82
N PHE A 446 -0.64 -0.52 -9.87
CA PHE A 446 -0.28 -1.73 -10.62
C PHE A 446 -0.08 -1.52 -12.13
N ASP A 447 -1.01 -0.80 -12.76
CA ASP A 447 -0.93 -0.49 -14.19
C ASP A 447 0.13 0.61 -14.47
N GLU A 448 0.26 1.58 -13.56
CA GLU A 448 1.27 2.65 -13.63
C GLU A 448 2.70 2.06 -13.55
N THR A 449 2.97 1.19 -12.57
CA THR A 449 4.26 0.49 -12.41
C THR A 449 4.57 -0.40 -13.60
N THR A 450 3.57 -1.08 -14.18
CA THR A 450 3.74 -1.84 -15.42
C THR A 450 4.22 -0.93 -16.55
N LEU A 451 3.52 0.20 -16.77
CA LEU A 451 3.86 1.14 -17.84
C LEU A 451 5.24 1.75 -17.63
N PHE A 452 5.60 2.07 -16.38
CA PHE A 452 6.92 2.56 -16.02
C PHE A 452 8.02 1.58 -16.45
N TYR A 453 7.97 0.31 -16.04
CA TYR A 453 9.01 -0.64 -16.40
C TYR A 453 9.06 -0.93 -17.90
N ARG A 454 7.92 -0.93 -18.58
CA ARG A 454 7.87 -1.04 -20.04
C ARG A 454 8.54 0.16 -20.72
N ALA A 455 8.13 1.37 -20.37
CA ALA A 455 8.56 2.57 -21.06
C ALA A 455 10.00 2.96 -20.70
N VAL A 456 10.34 2.96 -19.42
CA VAL A 456 11.64 3.44 -18.91
C VAL A 456 12.74 2.41 -19.12
N LEU A 457 12.49 1.14 -18.79
CA LEU A 457 13.50 0.08 -18.91
C LEU A 457 13.41 -0.74 -20.21
N GLY A 458 12.38 -0.51 -21.04
CA GLY A 458 12.20 -1.27 -22.28
C GLY A 458 11.75 -2.72 -22.05
N LEU A 459 11.14 -3.03 -20.89
CA LEU A 459 10.65 -4.38 -20.63
C LEU A 459 9.38 -4.69 -21.40
N HIS A 460 9.21 -5.95 -21.78
CA HIS A 460 8.00 -6.47 -22.40
C HIS A 460 7.10 -7.05 -21.32
N ALA A 461 5.91 -6.47 -21.15
CA ALA A 461 4.90 -6.98 -20.24
C ALA A 461 4.17 -8.18 -20.87
N ALA A 462 4.08 -9.28 -20.14
CA ALA A 462 3.24 -10.41 -20.48
C ALA A 462 1.76 -10.10 -20.20
N GLY A 463 0.87 -11.00 -20.65
CA GLY A 463 -0.55 -10.95 -20.31
C GLY A 463 -0.78 -11.00 -18.79
N THR A 464 -1.89 -10.45 -18.36
CA THR A 464 -2.31 -10.49 -16.96
C THR A 464 -2.89 -11.86 -16.60
N THR A 465 -2.39 -12.44 -15.51
CA THR A 465 -2.93 -13.68 -14.93
C THR A 465 -3.72 -13.36 -13.68
N GLU A 466 -4.92 -13.91 -13.57
CA GLU A 466 -5.73 -13.84 -12.35
C GLU A 466 -5.69 -15.18 -11.61
N ILE A 467 -5.41 -15.13 -10.31
CA ILE A 467 -5.16 -16.28 -9.46
C ILE A 467 -6.15 -16.24 -8.30
N ALA A 468 -6.99 -17.27 -8.21
CA ALA A 468 -7.89 -17.47 -7.08
C ALA A 468 -7.09 -17.98 -5.86
N ALA A 469 -6.59 -17.05 -5.04
CA ALA A 469 -5.83 -17.39 -3.85
C ALA A 469 -6.72 -17.54 -2.60
N PRO A 470 -6.25 -18.22 -1.53
CA PRO A 470 -7.06 -18.51 -0.34
C PRO A 470 -7.56 -17.26 0.40
N PHE A 471 -6.96 -16.09 0.14
CA PHE A 471 -7.25 -14.82 0.82
C PHE A 471 -7.76 -13.72 -0.13
N GLY A 472 -8.19 -14.10 -1.34
CA GLY A 472 -8.71 -13.18 -2.34
C GLY A 472 -8.08 -13.39 -3.72
N LEU A 473 -8.57 -12.62 -4.68
CA LEU A 473 -8.03 -12.62 -6.04
C LEU A 473 -6.66 -11.93 -6.04
N ILE A 474 -5.67 -12.58 -6.65
CA ILE A 474 -4.38 -11.97 -6.96
C ILE A 474 -4.29 -11.79 -8.47
N ARG A 475 -3.95 -10.58 -8.89
CA ARG A 475 -3.64 -10.28 -10.28
C ARG A 475 -2.13 -10.19 -10.41
N SER A 476 -1.56 -10.87 -11.40
CA SER A 476 -0.12 -10.93 -11.64
C SER A 476 0.20 -10.53 -13.07
N ARG A 477 1.31 -9.81 -13.26
CA ARG A 477 1.86 -9.46 -14.57
C ARG A 477 3.37 -9.49 -14.50
N ALA A 478 4.00 -10.22 -15.43
CA ALA A 478 5.45 -10.26 -15.55
C ALA A 478 5.94 -9.27 -16.62
N ALA A 479 7.09 -8.66 -16.39
CA ALA A 479 7.80 -7.81 -17.32
C ALA A 479 9.25 -8.32 -17.51
N THR A 480 9.70 -8.46 -18.75
CA THR A 480 11.03 -9.00 -19.05
C THR A 480 11.69 -8.35 -20.25
N ASP A 481 13.03 -8.24 -20.25
CA ASP A 481 13.77 -7.77 -21.41
C ASP A 481 13.79 -8.84 -22.52
N PRO A 482 14.11 -8.49 -23.78
CA PRO A 482 14.17 -9.45 -24.89
C PRO A 482 15.08 -10.66 -24.65
N THR A 483 16.16 -10.48 -23.90
CA THR A 483 17.13 -11.55 -23.58
C THR A 483 16.77 -12.32 -22.31
N ARG A 484 15.71 -11.90 -21.60
CA ARG A 484 15.15 -12.52 -20.40
C ARG A 484 16.12 -12.62 -19.21
N ARG A 485 17.10 -11.70 -19.16
CA ARG A 485 18.10 -11.56 -18.08
C ARG A 485 17.60 -10.67 -16.95
N VAL A 486 16.69 -9.74 -17.25
CA VAL A 486 15.95 -8.93 -16.28
C VAL A 486 14.49 -9.34 -16.33
N ARG A 487 13.97 -9.71 -15.17
CA ARG A 487 12.61 -10.19 -14.95
C ARG A 487 12.06 -9.56 -13.68
N ILE A 488 10.93 -8.87 -13.81
CA ILE A 488 10.20 -8.27 -12.70
C ILE A 488 8.75 -8.77 -12.78
N ALA A 489 8.27 -9.39 -11.72
CA ALA A 489 6.88 -9.78 -11.58
C ALA A 489 6.16 -8.75 -10.69
N LEU A 490 4.97 -8.32 -11.09
CA LEU A 490 4.13 -7.41 -10.35
C LEU A 490 2.88 -8.18 -9.94
N ASN A 491 2.51 -8.07 -8.66
CA ASN A 491 1.27 -8.58 -8.13
C ASN A 491 0.41 -7.44 -7.57
N THR A 492 -0.89 -7.63 -7.57
CA THR A 492 -1.81 -6.80 -6.80
C THR A 492 -3.00 -7.64 -6.31
N ALA A 493 -3.66 -7.18 -5.27
CA ALA A 493 -4.91 -7.75 -4.78
C ALA A 493 -6.04 -6.74 -5.04
N PRO A 494 -6.90 -6.94 -6.06
CA PRO A 494 -7.89 -5.93 -6.47
C PRO A 494 -8.90 -5.55 -5.39
N LEU A 495 -9.20 -6.48 -4.48
CA LEU A 495 -10.10 -6.21 -3.35
C LEU A 495 -9.65 -6.98 -2.12
N ARG A 496 -9.43 -6.26 -1.02
CA ARG A 496 -9.22 -6.84 0.32
C ARG A 496 -10.36 -6.39 1.23
N ARG A 497 -11.28 -7.28 1.60
CA ARG A 497 -12.39 -6.98 2.53
C ARG A 497 -12.18 -7.64 3.88
N GLY A 498 -11.70 -6.91 4.89
CA GLY A 498 -11.54 -7.38 6.28
C GLY A 498 -10.11 -7.81 6.64
N ASP A 499 -9.82 -7.88 7.95
CA ASP A 499 -8.56 -8.38 8.48
C ASP A 499 -8.54 -9.91 8.36
N TRP A 500 -8.17 -10.44 7.20
CA TRP A 500 -7.95 -11.87 6.99
C TRP A 500 -6.64 -12.32 7.66
N ALA A 501 -6.53 -12.07 8.96
CA ALA A 501 -5.35 -12.40 9.73
C ALA A 501 -5.16 -13.93 9.85
N PRO A 502 -3.91 -14.42 9.83
CA PRO A 502 -2.67 -13.66 9.76
C PRO A 502 -2.15 -13.53 8.31
N THR A 503 -2.79 -12.76 7.43
CA THR A 503 -2.19 -12.42 6.12
C THR A 503 -1.06 -11.40 6.27
N ILE A 504 -0.05 -11.54 5.42
CA ILE A 504 0.94 -10.48 5.18
C ILE A 504 0.38 -9.59 4.06
N PRO A 505 0.19 -8.29 4.32
CA PRO A 505 -0.15 -7.36 3.26
C PRO A 505 1.08 -7.17 2.37
N ASP A 506 0.90 -7.43 1.08
CA ASP A 506 1.84 -7.10 0.00
C ASP A 506 3.19 -7.85 0.07
N PRO A 507 3.17 -9.19 -0.05
CA PRO A 507 4.38 -9.99 0.00
C PRO A 507 5.29 -9.71 -1.20
N GLN A 508 6.59 -9.60 -0.97
CA GLN A 508 7.62 -9.38 -1.98
C GLN A 508 8.67 -10.49 -1.88
N TYR A 509 9.32 -10.83 -2.98
CA TYR A 509 10.44 -11.77 -2.92
C TYR A 509 11.48 -11.57 -3.99
N VAL A 510 12.68 -12.05 -3.71
CA VAL A 510 13.76 -12.20 -4.68
C VAL A 510 13.93 -13.70 -4.96
N ALA A 511 13.91 -14.06 -6.24
CA ALA A 511 14.19 -15.42 -6.70
C ALA A 511 15.64 -15.53 -7.18
N PHE A 512 16.33 -16.56 -6.71
CA PHE A 512 17.70 -16.86 -7.07
C PHE A 512 17.76 -18.07 -8.01
N GLY A 513 18.49 -17.96 -9.11
CA GLY A 513 18.72 -19.05 -10.04
C GLY A 513 19.66 -20.11 -9.43
N SER A 514 19.45 -21.37 -9.79
CA SER A 514 20.29 -22.50 -9.43
C SER A 514 20.38 -23.50 -10.57
N ASP A 515 21.56 -24.11 -10.75
CA ASP A 515 21.77 -25.20 -11.71
C ASP A 515 21.24 -26.55 -11.20
N ASP A 516 20.96 -26.66 -9.88
CA ASP A 516 20.52 -27.89 -9.22
C ASP A 516 19.73 -27.52 -7.93
N ALA A 517 18.42 -27.32 -8.08
CA ALA A 517 17.56 -26.90 -6.99
C ALA A 517 17.43 -27.95 -5.88
N ILE A 518 17.54 -29.24 -6.21
CA ILE A 518 17.43 -30.33 -5.24
C ILE A 518 18.67 -30.33 -4.32
N ALA A 519 19.87 -30.35 -4.90
CA ALA A 519 21.09 -30.26 -4.12
C ALA A 519 21.21 -28.91 -3.40
N GLY A 520 20.69 -27.83 -4.00
CA GLY A 520 20.55 -26.53 -3.35
C GLY A 520 19.70 -26.60 -2.08
N ALA A 521 18.50 -27.17 -2.15
CA ALA A 521 17.63 -27.35 -1.00
C ALA A 521 18.25 -28.24 0.09
N GLU A 522 18.96 -29.31 -0.28
CA GLU A 522 19.70 -30.16 0.65
C GLU A 522 20.78 -29.38 1.43
N ALA A 523 21.60 -28.60 0.72
CA ALA A 523 22.65 -27.79 1.33
C ALA A 523 22.05 -26.72 2.27
N MET A 524 20.97 -26.07 1.84
CA MET A 524 20.29 -25.03 2.62
C MET A 524 19.63 -25.60 3.88
N HIS A 525 19.02 -26.79 3.81
CA HIS A 525 18.53 -27.48 5.01
C HIS A 525 19.66 -27.83 5.99
N ALA A 526 20.81 -28.30 5.51
CA ALA A 526 21.96 -28.59 6.36
C ALA A 526 22.50 -27.34 7.07
N LEU A 527 22.36 -26.17 6.46
CA LEU A 527 22.72 -24.87 7.04
C LEU A 527 21.59 -24.25 7.90
N GLY A 528 20.46 -24.93 8.06
CA GLY A 528 19.33 -24.47 8.87
C GLY A 528 18.48 -23.39 8.21
N ALA A 529 18.42 -23.35 6.87
CA ALA A 529 17.57 -22.41 6.16
C ALA A 529 16.10 -22.64 6.49
N PRO A 530 15.32 -21.56 6.74
CA PRO A 530 13.89 -21.67 7.01
C PRO A 530 13.14 -21.92 5.70
N VAL A 531 13.24 -23.11 5.13
CA VAL A 531 12.50 -23.49 3.91
C VAL A 531 11.03 -23.70 4.25
N LEU A 532 10.15 -23.15 3.41
CA LEU A 532 8.72 -23.24 3.56
C LEU A 532 8.25 -24.68 3.30
N LYS A 533 7.64 -25.31 4.30
CA LYS A 533 7.08 -26.65 4.16
C LYS A 533 5.84 -26.64 3.26
N ILE A 534 5.86 -27.43 2.19
CA ILE A 534 4.71 -27.63 1.31
C ILE A 534 3.90 -28.85 1.78
N PRO A 535 2.55 -28.81 1.77
CA PRO A 535 1.72 -29.94 2.19
C PRO A 535 1.90 -31.19 1.32
N ASP A 536 1.84 -32.38 1.93
CA ASP A 536 1.95 -33.67 1.24
C ASP A 536 0.92 -33.85 0.12
N ASN A 537 -0.29 -33.31 0.30
CA ASN A 537 -1.37 -33.37 -0.70
C ASN A 537 -0.97 -32.74 -2.05
N TYR A 538 -0.07 -31.76 -2.06
CA TYR A 538 0.44 -31.19 -3.31
C TYR A 538 1.19 -32.24 -4.14
N TYR A 539 1.97 -33.09 -3.49
CA TYR A 539 2.76 -34.13 -4.16
C TYR A 539 1.90 -35.32 -4.59
N ASP A 540 0.84 -35.63 -3.84
CA ASP A 540 -0.14 -36.63 -4.25
C ASP A 540 -0.88 -36.18 -5.53
N ASP A 541 -1.25 -34.89 -5.62
CA ASP A 541 -1.82 -34.30 -6.84
C ASP A 541 -0.79 -34.23 -7.98
N LEU A 542 0.46 -33.85 -7.68
CA LEU A 542 1.53 -33.75 -8.66
C LEU A 542 1.81 -35.09 -9.35
N ASP A 543 1.83 -36.19 -8.58
CA ASP A 543 2.00 -37.54 -9.11
C ASP A 543 0.89 -37.89 -10.12
N ALA A 544 -0.37 -37.60 -9.75
CA ALA A 544 -1.52 -37.84 -10.60
C ALA A 544 -1.53 -36.99 -11.90
N ARG A 545 -0.96 -35.78 -11.86
CA ARG A 545 -0.89 -34.89 -13.04
C ARG A 545 0.23 -35.23 -14.02
N TYR A 546 1.37 -35.71 -13.50
CA TYR A 546 2.63 -35.70 -14.25
C TYR A 546 3.36 -37.04 -14.32
N GLU A 547 2.94 -38.06 -13.55
CA GLU A 547 3.57 -39.38 -13.45
C GLU A 547 5.10 -39.28 -13.38
N LEU A 548 5.59 -38.46 -12.45
CA LEU A 548 7.02 -38.19 -12.32
C LEU A 548 7.79 -39.46 -11.89
N PRO A 549 9.08 -39.59 -12.27
CA PRO A 549 9.92 -40.68 -11.76
C PRO A 549 9.85 -40.75 -10.21
N PRO A 550 9.67 -41.93 -9.60
CA PRO A 550 9.46 -42.06 -8.16
C PRO A 550 10.55 -41.40 -7.30
N ASP A 551 11.81 -41.48 -7.74
CA ASP A 551 12.95 -40.88 -7.05
C ASP A 551 12.89 -39.35 -7.09
N LEU A 552 12.47 -38.78 -8.22
CA LEU A 552 12.29 -37.33 -8.37
C LEU A 552 11.14 -36.85 -7.48
N LEU A 553 9.98 -37.50 -7.55
CA LEU A 553 8.82 -37.14 -6.73
C LEU A 553 9.15 -37.19 -5.22
N SER A 554 9.88 -38.24 -4.79
CA SER A 554 10.34 -38.40 -3.42
C SER A 554 11.28 -37.25 -3.00
N ALA A 555 12.23 -36.86 -3.86
CA ALA A 555 13.12 -35.73 -3.62
C ALA A 555 12.35 -34.40 -3.53
N LEU A 556 11.42 -34.15 -4.46
CA LEU A 556 10.58 -32.95 -4.45
C LEU A 556 9.78 -32.85 -3.14
N ARG A 557 9.14 -33.95 -2.72
CA ARG A 557 8.38 -34.04 -1.47
C ARG A 557 9.25 -33.79 -0.25
N LYS A 558 10.37 -34.50 -0.14
CA LYS A 558 11.31 -34.39 0.98
C LYS A 558 11.83 -32.95 1.15
N HIS A 559 12.05 -32.24 0.05
CA HIS A 559 12.66 -30.91 0.04
C HIS A 559 11.67 -29.76 -0.11
N SER A 560 10.35 -30.03 -0.08
CA SER A 560 9.32 -28.99 -0.27
C SER A 560 9.48 -28.19 -1.57
N ILE A 561 9.95 -28.86 -2.63
CA ILE A 561 10.15 -28.27 -3.96
C ILE A 561 8.87 -28.42 -4.75
N LEU A 562 8.38 -27.30 -5.29
CA LEU A 562 7.26 -27.25 -6.22
C LEU A 562 7.78 -27.48 -7.65
N TYR A 563 6.93 -27.96 -8.54
CA TYR A 563 7.25 -28.33 -9.91
C TYR A 563 6.20 -27.81 -10.90
N ASP A 564 6.67 -27.38 -12.06
CA ASP A 564 5.86 -27.06 -13.22
C ASP A 564 6.55 -27.53 -14.52
N ARG A 565 5.77 -27.77 -15.57
CA ARG A 565 6.25 -28.20 -16.88
C ARG A 565 5.37 -27.63 -17.99
N ASP A 566 6.01 -27.01 -18.97
CA ASP A 566 5.38 -26.56 -20.21
C ASP A 566 5.91 -27.34 -21.43
N GLU A 567 5.52 -26.95 -22.63
CA GLU A 567 5.98 -27.58 -23.88
C GLU A 567 7.47 -27.35 -24.18
N HIS A 568 8.14 -26.45 -23.45
CA HIS A 568 9.52 -26.06 -23.69
C HIS A 568 10.49 -26.57 -22.61
N GLY A 569 10.01 -26.87 -21.41
CA GLY A 569 10.87 -27.33 -20.33
C GLY A 569 10.17 -27.49 -18.98
N GLU A 570 10.99 -27.57 -17.94
CA GLU A 570 10.56 -27.82 -16.57
C GLU A 570 11.06 -26.71 -15.62
N TYR A 571 10.36 -26.55 -14.51
CA TYR A 571 10.65 -25.54 -13.51
C TYR A 571 10.55 -26.14 -12.11
N LEU A 572 11.65 -26.07 -11.37
CA LEU A 572 11.69 -26.45 -9.97
C LEU A 572 11.88 -25.19 -9.16
N HIS A 573 11.10 -25.03 -8.10
CA HIS A 573 11.20 -23.87 -7.22
C HIS A 573 10.80 -24.18 -5.78
N PHE A 574 11.49 -23.55 -4.83
CA PHE A 574 11.12 -23.59 -3.43
C PHE A 574 11.32 -22.22 -2.79
N TYR A 575 10.74 -22.03 -1.62
CA TYR A 575 10.62 -20.73 -0.97
C TYR A 575 11.11 -20.80 0.46
N THR A 576 11.61 -19.70 0.99
CA THR A 576 11.80 -19.56 2.43
C THR A 576 10.49 -19.24 3.12
N GLU A 577 10.44 -19.37 4.44
CA GLU A 577 9.45 -18.71 5.28
C GLU A 577 9.51 -17.19 5.10
N MET A 578 8.46 -16.49 5.55
CA MET A 578 8.42 -15.03 5.56
C MET A 578 9.48 -14.49 6.51
N LEU A 579 10.19 -13.45 6.10
CA LEU A 579 11.26 -12.77 6.83
C LEU A 579 10.76 -11.41 7.29
N GLY A 580 10.21 -11.36 8.50
CA GLY A 580 9.49 -10.19 8.99
C GLY A 580 8.05 -10.18 8.47
N SER A 581 7.64 -9.08 7.86
CA SER A 581 6.24 -8.83 7.52
C SER A 581 5.94 -8.71 6.03
N ARG A 582 6.94 -8.73 5.11
CA ARG A 582 6.71 -8.63 3.65
C ARG A 582 7.65 -9.47 2.78
N VAL A 583 8.92 -9.63 3.14
CA VAL A 583 9.92 -10.27 2.26
C VAL A 583 10.06 -11.76 2.52
N PHE A 584 10.30 -12.54 1.48
CA PHE A 584 10.83 -13.91 1.53
C PHE A 584 11.76 -14.13 0.33
N PHE A 585 12.41 -15.29 0.25
CA PHE A 585 13.27 -15.63 -0.88
C PHE A 585 12.76 -16.89 -1.60
N ALA A 586 13.13 -17.01 -2.87
CA ALA A 586 12.89 -18.20 -3.67
C ALA A 586 14.20 -18.70 -4.28
N VAL A 587 14.29 -19.99 -4.52
CA VAL A 587 15.37 -20.59 -5.31
C VAL A 587 14.72 -21.37 -6.43
N VAL A 588 15.22 -21.19 -7.65
CA VAL A 588 14.55 -21.64 -8.87
C VAL A 588 15.56 -22.29 -9.82
N GLN A 589 15.14 -23.34 -10.51
CA GLN A 589 15.90 -23.99 -11.57
C GLN A 589 15.00 -24.10 -12.80
N ARG A 590 15.50 -23.56 -13.92
CA ARG A 590 14.86 -23.66 -15.24
C ARG A 590 15.58 -24.73 -16.04
N ILE A 591 14.85 -25.74 -16.49
CA ILE A 591 15.39 -26.86 -17.26
C ILE A 591 14.83 -26.78 -18.68
N GLY A 592 15.69 -26.93 -19.70
CA GLY A 592 15.30 -26.77 -21.09
C GLY A 592 14.98 -25.32 -21.44
N GLY A 593 13.85 -25.09 -22.10
CA GLY A 593 13.40 -23.77 -22.57
C GLY A 593 12.38 -23.06 -21.66
N TYR A 594 12.14 -23.54 -20.44
CA TYR A 594 11.07 -23.04 -19.57
C TYR A 594 11.20 -21.53 -19.27
N ALA A 595 10.19 -20.77 -19.67
CA ALA A 595 10.21 -19.31 -19.63
C ALA A 595 9.32 -18.67 -18.56
N GLY A 596 8.39 -19.44 -18.00
CA GLY A 596 7.35 -19.00 -17.06
C GLY A 596 7.84 -18.70 -15.65
N TYR A 597 6.92 -18.68 -14.68
CA TYR A 597 7.21 -18.34 -13.27
C TYR A 597 6.68 -19.42 -12.29
N GLY A 598 6.47 -20.64 -12.81
CA GLY A 598 5.77 -21.73 -12.13
C GLY A 598 4.28 -21.77 -12.43
N ASP A 599 3.65 -22.89 -12.11
CA ASP A 599 2.21 -23.12 -12.27
C ASP A 599 1.44 -22.09 -11.43
N PRO A 600 0.53 -21.27 -12.01
CA PRO A 600 -0.31 -20.35 -11.24
C PRO A 600 -1.09 -21.03 -10.11
N ALA A 601 -1.42 -22.33 -10.23
CA ALA A 601 -2.08 -23.11 -9.19
C ALA A 601 -1.17 -23.39 -7.96
N SER A 602 0.16 -23.24 -8.10
CA SER A 602 1.10 -23.36 -6.97
C SER A 602 1.07 -22.15 -6.03
N VAL A 603 0.65 -20.97 -6.52
CA VAL A 603 0.60 -19.74 -5.73
C VAL A 603 -0.35 -19.87 -4.52
N PRO A 604 -1.61 -20.35 -4.67
CA PRO A 604 -2.48 -20.66 -3.55
C PRO A 604 -1.86 -21.62 -2.52
N VAL A 605 -1.14 -22.66 -2.97
CA VAL A 605 -0.48 -23.65 -2.10
C VAL A 605 0.60 -22.98 -1.26
N ARG A 606 1.48 -22.20 -1.89
CA ARG A 606 2.52 -21.41 -1.20
C ARG A 606 1.91 -20.43 -0.18
N MET A 607 0.84 -19.73 -0.58
CA MET A 607 0.15 -18.78 0.31
C MET A 607 -0.46 -19.46 1.53
N ALA A 608 -1.09 -20.63 1.35
CA ALA A 608 -1.61 -21.44 2.44
C ALA A 608 -0.49 -21.91 3.39
N ALA A 609 0.62 -22.40 2.84
CA ALA A 609 1.78 -22.85 3.60
C ALA A 609 2.40 -21.70 4.43
N HIS A 610 2.57 -20.50 3.86
CA HIS A 610 3.06 -19.34 4.62
C HIS A 610 2.13 -18.97 5.77
N ARG A 611 0.80 -19.01 5.55
CA ARG A 611 -0.18 -18.74 6.61
C ARG A 611 -0.10 -19.78 7.71
N GLU A 612 -0.07 -21.06 7.36
CA GLU A 612 0.06 -22.14 8.35
C GLU A 612 1.31 -21.97 9.18
N ARG A 613 2.45 -21.71 8.53
CA ARG A 613 3.71 -21.50 9.24
C ARG A 613 3.65 -20.30 10.18
N ARG A 614 3.00 -19.22 9.77
CA ARG A 614 2.78 -18.05 10.64
C ARG A 614 1.86 -18.37 11.81
N LEU A 615 0.78 -19.13 11.60
CA LEU A 615 -0.08 -19.59 12.69
C LEU A 615 0.68 -20.48 13.67
N LEU A 616 1.55 -21.37 13.18
CA LEU A 616 2.42 -22.16 14.03
C LEU A 616 3.41 -21.28 14.79
N SER A 617 4.03 -20.29 14.16
CA SER A 617 4.91 -19.34 14.87
C SER A 617 4.16 -18.55 15.95
N LEU A 618 2.90 -18.17 15.71
CA LEU A 618 2.06 -17.49 16.70
C LEU A 618 1.65 -18.44 17.83
N ARG A 619 1.37 -19.72 17.53
CA ARG A 619 1.07 -20.75 18.54
C ARG A 619 2.32 -21.12 19.34
N SER A 620 3.47 -21.33 18.71
CA SER A 620 4.76 -21.58 19.36
C SER A 620 5.26 -20.38 20.14
N GLY A 621 4.90 -19.15 19.76
CA GLY A 621 5.10 -17.97 20.59
C GLY A 621 4.20 -17.94 21.85
N ARG A 622 3.06 -18.63 21.81
CA ARG A 622 2.18 -18.88 22.98
C ARG A 622 2.61 -20.11 23.80
N ASP A 623 3.16 -21.14 23.15
CA ASP A 623 3.63 -22.41 23.73
C ASP A 623 5.12 -22.40 24.12
N ALA A 624 5.86 -21.32 23.82
CA ALA A 624 7.11 -21.01 24.49
C ALA A 624 6.80 -20.55 25.93
N THR A 625 6.22 -21.45 26.71
CA THR A 625 6.21 -21.39 28.16
C THR A 625 7.65 -21.55 28.63
N THR A 626 8.43 -20.48 28.48
CA THR A 626 9.22 -20.04 29.62
C THR A 626 8.18 -19.88 30.73
N PRO A 627 8.28 -20.59 31.86
CA PRO A 627 7.27 -20.45 32.92
C PRO A 627 7.16 -18.95 33.22
N GLN A 628 6.03 -18.36 32.83
CA GLN A 628 5.86 -16.92 32.91
C GLN A 628 5.74 -16.61 34.40
N LYS A 629 6.82 -16.06 34.98
CA LYS A 629 6.92 -15.85 36.43
C LYS A 629 5.82 -14.91 36.95
N HIS A 630 5.29 -14.04 36.07
CA HIS A 630 4.28 -13.03 36.39
C HIS A 630 3.22 -12.89 35.29
N ASP A 631 1.97 -12.68 35.70
CA ASP A 631 0.90 -12.22 34.81
C ASP A 631 1.09 -10.72 34.51
N TYR A 632 0.87 -10.28 33.26
CA TYR A 632 0.94 -8.86 32.88
C TYR A 632 -0.42 -8.33 32.40
N SER A 633 -0.73 -7.09 32.79
CA SER A 633 -1.86 -6.30 32.28
C SER A 633 -1.37 -5.09 31.49
N LEU A 634 -2.04 -4.74 30.40
CA LEU A 634 -1.80 -3.49 29.69
C LEU A 634 -2.74 -2.41 30.25
N ALA A 635 -2.20 -1.46 31.02
CA ALA A 635 -2.99 -0.32 31.50
C ALA A 635 -3.36 0.59 30.32
N HIS A 636 -4.61 1.07 30.25
CA HIS A 636 -5.09 1.84 29.09
C HIS A 636 -4.25 3.11 28.88
N LEU A 637 -3.79 3.75 29.96
CA LEU A 637 -2.98 4.96 29.89
C LEU A 637 -1.67 4.78 29.10
N THR A 638 -1.12 3.56 29.04
CA THR A 638 0.08 3.23 28.24
C THR A 638 -0.17 3.36 26.74
N ALA A 639 -1.40 3.14 26.28
CA ALA A 639 -1.79 3.16 24.88
C ALA A 639 -3.13 3.89 24.67
N LEU A 640 -3.31 5.04 25.33
CA LEU A 640 -4.58 5.77 25.41
C LEU A 640 -5.13 6.25 24.05
N SER A 641 -4.31 6.21 22.99
CA SER A 641 -4.75 6.49 21.63
C SER A 641 -5.59 5.37 21.00
N LEU A 642 -5.56 4.16 21.57
CA LEU A 642 -6.32 3.01 21.09
C LEU A 642 -7.71 2.99 21.73
N SER A 643 -8.75 2.66 20.95
CA SER A 643 -10.05 2.32 21.52
C SER A 643 -10.00 1.00 22.31
N PRO A 644 -10.95 0.72 23.23
CA PRO A 644 -10.95 -0.52 24.00
C PRO A 644 -10.84 -1.80 23.15
N PRO A 645 -11.55 -1.96 22.02
CA PRO A 645 -11.33 -3.10 21.12
C PRO A 645 -9.91 -3.18 20.56
N GLU A 646 -9.32 -2.06 20.16
CA GLU A 646 -7.96 -2.00 19.61
C GLU A 646 -6.89 -2.25 20.68
N LEU A 647 -7.13 -1.83 21.92
CA LEU A 647 -6.28 -2.09 23.08
C LEU A 647 -6.25 -3.59 23.39
N ILE A 648 -7.40 -4.27 23.36
CA ILE A 648 -7.50 -5.71 23.56
C ILE A 648 -6.70 -6.47 22.49
N ASP A 649 -6.76 -6.01 21.25
CA ASP A 649 -5.98 -6.60 20.16
C ASP A 649 -4.48 -6.39 20.35
N ALA A 650 -4.08 -5.17 20.71
CA ALA A 650 -2.69 -4.85 21.02
C ALA A 650 -2.15 -5.70 22.18
N ALA A 651 -2.95 -5.88 23.23
CA ALA A 651 -2.62 -6.70 24.39
C ALA A 651 -2.43 -8.17 24.00
N ALA A 652 -3.35 -8.71 23.20
CA ALA A 652 -3.29 -10.08 22.71
C ALA A 652 -2.08 -10.34 21.81
N ASP A 653 -1.77 -9.41 20.90
CA ASP A 653 -0.65 -9.52 19.97
C ASP A 653 0.70 -9.40 20.70
N ALA A 654 0.78 -8.58 21.75
CA ALA A 654 1.98 -8.40 22.56
C ALA A 654 2.17 -9.49 23.65
N GLY A 655 1.16 -10.32 23.88
CA GLY A 655 1.21 -11.42 24.85
C GLY A 655 0.97 -10.99 26.30
N TYR A 656 0.13 -9.98 26.52
CA TYR A 656 -0.46 -9.71 27.83
C TYR A 656 -1.53 -10.74 28.16
N ARG A 657 -1.81 -10.92 29.45
CA ARG A 657 -2.96 -11.73 29.92
C ARG A 657 -4.20 -10.86 30.12
N TYR A 658 -3.98 -9.65 30.63
CA TYR A 658 -5.05 -8.74 31.00
C TYR A 658 -4.95 -7.37 30.32
N VAL A 659 -6.04 -6.61 30.38
CA VAL A 659 -6.08 -5.16 30.12
C VAL A 659 -6.72 -4.42 31.28
N GLY A 660 -6.28 -3.18 31.52
CA GLY A 660 -7.00 -2.18 32.30
C GLY A 660 -7.81 -1.28 31.38
N LEU A 661 -9.08 -1.02 31.68
CA LEU A 661 -9.98 -0.25 30.82
C LEU A 661 -10.40 1.08 31.43
N ARG A 662 -10.04 2.16 30.76
CA ARG A 662 -10.46 3.53 31.08
C ARG A 662 -11.89 3.85 30.64
N LEU A 663 -12.78 3.92 31.62
CA LEU A 663 -14.22 4.23 31.48
C LEU A 663 -14.53 5.73 31.69
N THR A 664 -13.65 6.47 32.36
CA THR A 664 -13.81 7.91 32.63
C THR A 664 -12.66 8.73 32.04
N ARG A 665 -12.99 9.94 31.58
CA ARG A 665 -11.96 10.93 31.18
C ARG A 665 -11.47 11.66 32.43
N VAL A 666 -10.16 11.80 32.60
CA VAL A 666 -9.59 12.54 33.75
C VAL A 666 -9.29 13.99 33.39
N THR A 667 -8.95 14.26 32.13
CA THR A 667 -8.77 15.62 31.61
C THR A 667 -9.65 15.88 30.38
N PRO A 668 -9.95 17.16 30.07
CA PRO A 668 -10.73 17.49 28.89
C PRO A 668 -10.07 17.11 27.55
N GLN A 669 -8.74 17.00 27.51
CA GLN A 669 -7.96 16.80 26.28
C GLN A 669 -7.71 15.32 25.95
N GLU A 670 -8.06 14.39 26.84
CA GLU A 670 -7.94 12.95 26.60
C GLU A 670 -9.03 12.42 25.66
N PRO A 671 -8.72 11.39 24.84
CA PRO A 671 -9.73 10.56 24.20
C PRO A 671 -10.74 10.03 25.23
N HIS A 672 -12.03 10.07 24.90
CA HIS A 672 -13.09 9.54 25.74
C HIS A 672 -13.75 8.34 25.05
N TYR A 673 -13.72 7.19 25.72
CA TYR A 673 -14.33 5.95 25.25
C TYR A 673 -15.56 5.63 26.13
N PRO A 674 -16.77 6.02 25.70
CA PRO A 674 -17.98 5.98 26.54
C PRO A 674 -18.57 4.56 26.68
N LEU A 675 -17.79 3.56 27.09
CA LEU A 675 -18.23 2.16 27.21
C LEU A 675 -19.49 1.98 28.06
N ALA A 676 -19.66 2.78 29.11
CA ALA A 676 -20.84 2.73 29.97
C ALA A 676 -22.12 3.26 29.28
N THR A 677 -21.99 4.13 28.28
CA THR A 677 -23.11 4.81 27.61
C THR A 677 -23.26 4.47 26.13
N ASP A 678 -22.31 3.75 25.53
CA ASP A 678 -22.32 3.29 24.14
C ASP A 678 -22.45 1.76 24.05
N PRO A 679 -23.67 1.24 23.78
CA PRO A 679 -23.91 -0.20 23.66
C PRO A 679 -23.16 -0.87 22.50
N GLN A 680 -22.85 -0.14 21.42
CA GLN A 680 -22.16 -0.70 20.26
C GLN A 680 -20.67 -0.90 20.58
N LEU A 681 -20.05 0.10 21.21
CA LEU A 681 -18.67 -0.01 21.67
C LEU A 681 -18.51 -1.12 22.73
N LEU A 682 -19.44 -1.20 23.69
CA LEU A 682 -19.47 -2.26 24.70
C LEU A 682 -19.58 -3.65 24.06
N ARG A 683 -20.51 -3.84 23.13
CA ARG A 683 -20.66 -5.11 22.40
C ARG A 683 -19.40 -5.48 21.63
N THR A 684 -18.81 -4.53 20.92
CA THR A 684 -17.58 -4.76 20.14
C THR A 684 -16.42 -5.15 21.05
N THR A 685 -16.30 -4.49 22.20
CA THR A 685 -15.28 -4.78 23.22
C THR A 685 -15.42 -6.20 23.77
N LYS A 686 -16.64 -6.62 24.13
CA LYS A 686 -16.93 -8.00 24.57
C LYS A 686 -16.61 -9.05 23.50
N VAL A 687 -16.91 -8.75 22.23
CA VAL A 687 -16.56 -9.65 21.11
C VAL A 687 -15.05 -9.80 20.99
N ARG A 688 -14.27 -8.72 21.14
CA ARG A 688 -12.80 -8.81 21.10
C ARG A 688 -12.24 -9.57 22.29
N LEU A 689 -12.70 -9.31 23.52
CA LEU A 689 -12.29 -10.08 24.71
C LEU A 689 -12.50 -11.59 24.49
N ALA A 690 -13.67 -11.98 23.99
CA ALA A 690 -13.98 -13.38 23.71
C ALA A 690 -13.12 -13.98 22.58
N ALA A 691 -12.80 -13.19 21.55
CA ALA A 691 -12.00 -13.65 20.41
C ALA A 691 -10.51 -13.81 20.74
N THR A 692 -9.97 -12.94 21.60
CA THR A 692 -8.54 -12.93 21.94
C THR A 692 -8.21 -13.79 23.16
N GLY A 693 -9.18 -13.96 24.07
CA GLY A 693 -8.96 -14.60 25.37
C GLY A 693 -8.34 -13.66 26.41
N ILE A 694 -8.21 -12.37 26.10
CA ILE A 694 -7.78 -11.35 27.07
C ILE A 694 -8.89 -11.14 28.11
N GLU A 695 -8.49 -11.06 29.37
CA GLU A 695 -9.37 -10.77 30.50
C GLU A 695 -9.23 -9.29 30.92
N VAL A 696 -10.25 -8.72 31.55
CA VAL A 696 -10.16 -7.35 32.11
C VAL A 696 -9.67 -7.47 33.56
N LEU A 697 -8.49 -6.92 33.87
CA LEU A 697 -7.98 -6.92 35.24
C LEU A 697 -8.68 -5.84 36.05
N ASP A 698 -8.67 -4.62 35.54
CA ASP A 698 -9.10 -3.43 36.25
C ASP A 698 -9.88 -2.46 35.34
N ILE A 699 -10.65 -1.59 35.98
CA ILE A 699 -11.26 -0.42 35.35
C ILE A 699 -10.82 0.86 36.05
N GLU A 700 -10.52 1.88 35.25
CA GLU A 700 -10.06 3.18 35.71
C GLU A 700 -10.98 4.31 35.16
N LEU A 701 -11.22 5.41 35.85
CA LEU A 701 -10.83 5.76 37.22
C LEU A 701 -12.06 6.24 38.00
N ALA A 702 -12.31 5.67 39.18
CA ALA A 702 -13.28 6.17 40.15
C ALA A 702 -12.66 7.32 40.98
N ARG A 703 -12.55 8.51 40.39
CA ARG A 703 -11.96 9.69 41.04
C ARG A 703 -13.04 10.55 41.70
N MET A 704 -13.01 10.66 43.02
CA MET A 704 -14.05 11.34 43.82
C MET A 704 -13.54 12.60 44.52
N SER A 705 -14.03 13.75 44.07
CA SER A 705 -13.82 15.07 44.66
C SER A 705 -14.84 15.35 45.77
N PRO A 706 -14.72 16.44 46.54
CA PRO A 706 -15.67 16.76 47.62
C PRO A 706 -17.14 16.86 47.17
N GLN A 707 -17.40 17.15 45.90
CA GLN A 707 -18.73 17.32 45.33
C GLN A 707 -19.36 16.03 44.80
N ASP A 708 -18.56 14.99 44.56
CA ASP A 708 -19.01 13.75 43.91
C ASP A 708 -19.67 12.79 44.92
N ASP A 709 -20.66 12.04 44.48
CA ASP A 709 -21.32 10.99 45.28
C ASP A 709 -20.86 9.60 44.81
N PRO A 710 -20.52 8.65 45.71
CA PRO A 710 -20.16 7.28 45.29
C PRO A 710 -21.20 6.63 44.38
N ARG A 711 -22.49 6.99 44.51
CA ARG A 711 -23.59 6.50 43.67
C ARG A 711 -23.45 6.87 42.20
N ASP A 712 -22.73 7.94 41.87
CA ASP A 712 -22.50 8.37 40.49
C ASP A 712 -21.65 7.35 39.72
N PHE A 713 -20.90 6.50 40.43
CA PHE A 713 -20.04 5.46 39.84
C PHE A 713 -20.75 4.14 39.60
N GLN A 714 -22.02 3.97 40.01
CA GLN A 714 -22.75 2.70 39.88
C GLN A 714 -22.70 2.15 38.46
N ARG A 715 -22.92 3.01 37.46
CA ARG A 715 -22.94 2.60 36.05
C ARG A 715 -21.57 2.08 35.57
N ILE A 716 -20.49 2.66 36.07
CA ILE A 716 -19.12 2.24 35.76
C ILE A 716 -18.84 0.89 36.42
N LEU A 717 -19.27 0.70 37.67
CA LEU A 717 -19.15 -0.59 38.37
C LEU A 717 -19.93 -1.69 37.64
N ASP A 718 -21.17 -1.44 37.24
CA ASP A 718 -22.00 -2.39 36.49
C ASP A 718 -21.35 -2.74 35.14
N THR A 719 -20.80 -1.74 34.44
CA THR A 719 -20.10 -1.95 33.16
C THR A 719 -18.81 -2.75 33.35
N GLY A 720 -18.04 -2.46 34.40
CA GLY A 720 -16.84 -3.21 34.76
C GLY A 720 -17.17 -4.68 35.06
N ALA A 721 -18.20 -4.92 35.86
CA ALA A 721 -18.68 -6.27 36.16
C ALA A 721 -19.18 -7.01 34.90
N GLU A 722 -19.90 -6.32 34.00
CA GLU A 722 -20.34 -6.90 32.72
C GLU A 722 -19.16 -7.28 31.80
N LEU A 723 -18.07 -6.51 31.85
CA LEU A 723 -16.83 -6.78 31.10
C LEU A 723 -15.95 -7.85 31.76
N GLY A 724 -16.27 -8.27 32.99
CA GLY A 724 -15.48 -9.23 33.76
C GLY A 724 -14.26 -8.62 34.45
N ALA A 725 -14.26 -7.31 34.70
CA ALA A 725 -13.22 -6.65 35.51
C ALA A 725 -13.17 -7.24 36.92
N ARG A 726 -11.99 -7.21 37.54
CA ARG A 726 -11.78 -7.71 38.91
C ARG A 726 -11.60 -6.58 39.92
N HIS A 727 -11.00 -5.48 39.47
CA HIS A 727 -10.55 -4.38 40.32
C HIS A 727 -11.01 -3.02 39.79
N VAL A 728 -11.16 -2.04 40.68
CA VAL A 728 -11.52 -0.66 40.33
C VAL A 728 -10.51 0.29 40.96
N ILE A 729 -9.82 1.05 40.12
CA ILE A 729 -8.86 2.06 40.60
C ILE A 729 -9.64 3.27 41.11
N THR A 730 -9.32 3.72 42.33
CA THR A 730 -10.00 4.81 43.00
C THR A 730 -9.01 5.87 43.48
N GLN A 731 -9.35 7.14 43.29
CA GLN A 731 -8.61 8.28 43.82
C GLN A 731 -9.55 9.19 44.62
N LEU A 732 -9.08 9.71 45.76
CA LEU A 732 -9.88 10.51 46.69
C LEU A 732 -9.24 11.89 46.94
N PRO A 733 -9.28 12.82 45.97
CA PRO A 733 -8.80 14.20 46.15
C PRO A 733 -9.77 15.03 47.02
N ASP A 734 -9.97 14.61 48.27
CA ASP A 734 -10.83 15.27 49.24
C ASP A 734 -10.02 15.59 50.53
N PRO A 735 -9.93 16.88 50.92
CA PRO A 735 -9.19 17.28 52.12
C PRO A 735 -9.89 16.84 53.42
N ASP A 736 -11.19 16.54 53.39
CA ASP A 736 -11.93 16.07 54.56
C ASP A 736 -11.73 14.57 54.75
N ARG A 737 -10.97 14.22 55.79
CA ARG A 737 -10.65 12.84 56.10
C ARG A 737 -11.87 11.98 56.44
N SER A 738 -12.85 12.52 57.15
CA SER A 738 -14.04 11.74 57.53
C SER A 738 -14.83 11.42 56.27
N ARG A 739 -15.14 12.46 55.49
CA ARG A 739 -15.95 12.31 54.27
C ARG A 739 -15.31 11.37 53.26
N LYS A 740 -14.00 11.48 53.00
CA LYS A 740 -13.34 10.57 52.05
C LYS A 740 -13.33 9.12 52.52
N THR A 741 -13.20 8.90 53.82
CA THR A 741 -13.23 7.57 54.44
C THR A 741 -14.63 6.96 54.32
N ASP A 742 -15.67 7.72 54.65
CA ASP A 742 -17.07 7.28 54.56
C ASP A 742 -17.45 6.97 53.11
N ARG A 743 -17.04 7.82 52.16
CA ARG A 743 -17.29 7.61 50.72
C ARG A 743 -16.53 6.43 50.14
N PHE A 744 -15.29 6.21 50.57
CA PHE A 744 -14.53 5.01 50.19
C PHE A 744 -15.20 3.73 50.70
N ALA A 745 -15.66 3.72 51.96
CA ALA A 745 -16.42 2.61 52.51
C ALA A 745 -17.70 2.34 51.71
N GLN A 746 -18.45 3.40 51.39
CA GLN A 746 -19.67 3.31 50.58
C GLN A 746 -19.39 2.75 49.17
N LEU A 747 -18.31 3.17 48.52
CA LEU A 747 -17.92 2.64 47.21
C LEU A 747 -17.57 1.14 47.30
N CYS A 748 -16.88 0.73 48.36
CA CYS A 748 -16.59 -0.69 48.62
C CYS A 748 -17.89 -1.50 48.81
N GLU A 749 -18.87 -0.98 49.55
CA GLU A 749 -20.17 -1.63 49.75
C GLU A 749 -20.93 -1.82 48.44
N MET A 750 -20.89 -0.82 47.54
CA MET A 750 -21.53 -0.88 46.23
C MET A 750 -20.85 -1.88 45.28
N ALA A 751 -19.53 -1.99 45.32
CA ALA A 751 -18.75 -2.87 44.47
C ALA A 751 -18.81 -4.36 44.91
N ARG A 752 -19.03 -4.60 46.21
CA ARG A 752 -19.08 -5.95 46.79
C ARG A 752 -20.07 -6.91 46.11
N PRO A 753 -21.36 -6.57 45.87
CA PRO A 753 -22.30 -7.48 45.20
C PRO A 753 -21.93 -7.78 43.74
N LEU A 754 -21.06 -6.97 43.13
CA LEU A 754 -20.58 -7.14 41.75
C LEU A 754 -19.30 -7.99 41.67
N GLY A 755 -18.73 -8.39 42.82
CA GLY A 755 -17.47 -9.14 42.88
C GLY A 755 -16.22 -8.29 42.59
N LEU A 756 -16.33 -6.96 42.67
CA LEU A 756 -15.23 -6.03 42.39
C LEU A 756 -14.51 -5.61 43.68
N THR A 757 -13.18 -5.52 43.62
CA THR A 757 -12.37 -4.82 44.64
C THR A 757 -12.22 -3.35 44.30
N ILE A 758 -12.00 -2.53 45.33
CA ILE A 758 -11.74 -1.10 45.21
C ILE A 758 -10.32 -0.84 45.70
N ASP A 759 -9.44 -0.44 44.79
CA ASP A 759 -8.03 -0.25 45.05
C ASP A 759 -7.68 1.24 45.09
N LEU A 760 -7.31 1.71 46.28
CA LEU A 760 -7.00 3.12 46.52
C LEU A 760 -5.60 3.44 46.02
N GLU A 761 -5.53 4.29 45.00
CA GLU A 761 -4.29 4.88 44.50
C GLU A 761 -4.00 6.20 45.23
N PHE A 762 -2.72 6.47 45.50
CA PHE A 762 -2.25 7.64 46.26
C PHE A 762 -1.27 8.52 45.46
N PRO A 763 -1.72 9.28 44.46
CA PRO A 763 -0.83 10.18 43.73
C PRO A 763 -0.25 11.25 44.64
N SER A 764 1.07 11.45 44.58
CA SER A 764 1.83 12.22 45.58
C SER A 764 1.46 13.70 45.71
N TRP A 765 0.71 14.24 44.75
CA TRP A 765 0.24 15.63 44.74
C TRP A 765 -1.23 15.80 45.16
N THR A 766 -1.87 14.75 45.66
CA THR A 766 -3.28 14.77 46.07
C THR A 766 -3.44 14.80 47.59
N GLU A 767 -4.67 14.91 48.07
CA GLU A 767 -5.05 14.87 49.48
C GLU A 767 -4.89 13.47 50.12
N THR A 768 -4.45 12.49 49.34
CA THR A 768 -3.94 11.19 49.80
C THR A 768 -2.54 10.98 49.18
N PRO A 769 -1.50 11.67 49.70
CA PRO A 769 -0.23 11.82 48.99
C PRO A 769 0.78 10.68 49.21
N ASP A 770 0.54 9.78 50.17
CA ASP A 770 1.50 8.77 50.58
C ASP A 770 0.83 7.48 51.07
N LEU A 771 1.62 6.42 51.19
CA LEU A 771 1.15 5.11 51.65
C LEU A 771 0.47 5.20 53.04
N GLY A 772 1.03 6.01 53.95
CA GLY A 772 0.48 6.19 55.29
C GLY A 772 -0.91 6.82 55.27
N ALA A 773 -1.17 7.74 54.35
CA ALA A 773 -2.48 8.35 54.12
C ALA A 773 -3.48 7.32 53.59
N ALA A 774 -3.10 6.51 52.60
CA ALA A 774 -3.94 5.44 52.07
C ALA A 774 -4.31 4.41 53.16
N VAL A 775 -3.34 3.98 53.97
CA VAL A 775 -3.55 3.06 55.10
C VAL A 775 -4.54 3.63 56.12
N ARG A 776 -4.47 4.94 56.41
CA ARG A 776 -5.43 5.60 57.32
C ARG A 776 -6.85 5.58 56.76
N VAL A 777 -7.03 5.74 55.46
CA VAL A 777 -8.35 5.66 54.80
C VAL A 777 -8.89 4.24 54.90
N LEU A 778 -8.10 3.22 54.54
CA LEU A 778 -8.53 1.81 54.60
C LEU A 778 -8.91 1.39 56.03
N ARG A 779 -8.09 1.76 57.03
CA ARG A 779 -8.39 1.50 58.45
C ARG A 779 -9.64 2.25 58.92
N GLY A 780 -9.79 3.51 58.52
CA GLY A 780 -10.95 4.33 58.87
C GLY A 780 -12.25 3.81 58.27
N ALA A 781 -12.19 3.22 57.07
CA ALA A 781 -13.35 2.65 56.37
C ALA A 781 -13.82 1.32 56.96
N GLY A 782 -13.22 0.87 58.07
CA GLY A 782 -13.54 -0.41 58.70
C GLY A 782 -12.90 -1.62 58.02
N GLN A 783 -11.94 -1.41 57.10
CA GLN A 783 -11.24 -2.46 56.35
C GLN A 783 -12.21 -3.43 55.65
N PRO A 784 -13.06 -2.96 54.72
CA PRO A 784 -13.92 -3.83 53.95
C PRO A 784 -13.11 -4.94 53.27
N PRO A 785 -13.63 -6.18 53.16
CA PRO A 785 -12.87 -7.31 52.62
C PRO A 785 -12.52 -7.17 51.13
N ASN A 786 -13.12 -6.21 50.42
CA ASN A 786 -12.84 -5.90 49.01
C ASN A 786 -12.09 -4.56 48.84
N ALA A 787 -11.56 -3.98 49.91
CA ALA A 787 -10.75 -2.76 49.86
C ALA A 787 -9.26 -3.10 49.74
N GLY A 788 -8.56 -2.42 48.84
CA GLY A 788 -7.13 -2.59 48.61
C GLY A 788 -6.39 -1.27 48.41
N ILE A 789 -5.08 -1.37 48.20
CA ILE A 789 -4.17 -0.28 47.86
C ILE A 789 -3.51 -0.61 46.53
N LEU A 790 -3.65 0.27 45.55
CA LEU A 790 -2.87 0.21 44.32
C LEU A 790 -1.53 0.89 44.55
N VAL A 791 -0.45 0.11 44.51
CA VAL A 791 0.91 0.66 44.46
C VAL A 791 1.24 0.97 43.01
N ASP A 792 1.24 2.25 42.68
CA ASP A 792 1.87 2.77 41.48
C ASP A 792 3.32 3.12 41.78
N LEU A 793 4.27 2.54 41.05
CA LEU A 793 5.70 2.68 41.32
C LEU A 793 6.16 4.14 41.23
N LEU A 794 5.59 4.95 40.32
CA LEU A 794 5.91 6.37 40.21
C LEU A 794 5.42 7.13 41.44
N HIS A 795 4.18 6.91 41.87
CA HIS A 795 3.59 7.57 43.02
C HIS A 795 4.26 7.15 44.33
N PHE A 796 4.57 5.87 44.48
CA PHE A 796 5.32 5.36 45.63
C PHE A 796 6.70 6.01 45.73
N ALA A 797 7.49 5.98 44.64
CA ALA A 797 8.83 6.55 44.62
C ALA A 797 8.86 8.07 44.90
N ARG A 798 7.79 8.79 44.54
CA ARG A 798 7.70 10.26 44.69
C ARG A 798 6.99 10.73 45.96
N SER A 799 6.40 9.83 46.74
CA SER A 799 5.66 10.17 47.97
C SER A 799 6.52 10.17 49.24
N GLY A 800 7.76 9.68 49.16
CA GLY A 800 8.60 9.46 50.34
C GLY A 800 8.14 8.27 51.21
N SER A 801 7.30 7.38 50.66
CA SER A 801 6.83 6.17 51.34
C SER A 801 7.97 5.18 51.60
N SER A 802 7.88 4.47 52.73
CA SER A 802 8.92 3.54 53.19
C SER A 802 8.68 2.11 52.69
N LEU A 803 9.71 1.48 52.12
CA LEU A 803 9.68 0.03 51.79
C LEU A 803 9.47 -0.84 53.04
N ALA A 804 9.96 -0.39 54.20
CA ALA A 804 9.76 -1.11 55.45
C ALA A 804 8.30 -1.07 55.92
N ASP A 805 7.60 0.04 55.67
CA ASP A 805 6.18 0.18 55.98
C ASP A 805 5.34 -0.65 55.00
N LEU A 806 5.69 -0.65 53.72
CA LEU A 806 5.03 -1.44 52.69
C LEU A 806 5.03 -2.95 53.03
N ARG A 807 6.18 -3.48 53.47
CA ARG A 807 6.32 -4.90 53.89
C ARG A 807 5.50 -5.30 55.10
N GLN A 808 5.06 -4.34 55.92
CA GLN A 808 4.28 -4.61 57.14
C GLN A 808 2.77 -4.64 56.88
N LEU A 809 2.32 -4.27 55.67
CA LEU A 809 0.90 -4.23 55.35
C LEU A 809 0.35 -5.64 55.06
N PRO A 810 -0.94 -5.89 55.34
CA PRO A 810 -1.58 -7.17 55.04
C PRO A 810 -1.50 -7.49 53.55
N ALA A 811 -1.17 -8.74 53.21
CA ALA A 811 -0.98 -9.15 51.82
C ALA A 811 -2.29 -9.06 51.01
N GLU A 812 -3.42 -9.28 51.67
CA GLU A 812 -4.77 -9.19 51.11
C GLU A 812 -5.17 -7.76 50.70
N TRP A 813 -4.40 -6.73 51.04
CA TRP A 813 -4.66 -5.36 50.58
C TRP A 813 -4.12 -5.08 49.18
N PHE A 814 -3.32 -6.00 48.61
CA PHE A 814 -2.71 -5.80 47.31
C PHE A 814 -3.30 -6.79 46.31
N HIS A 815 -3.95 -6.26 45.28
CA HIS A 815 -4.56 -7.08 44.23
C HIS A 815 -3.75 -7.08 42.93
N PHE A 816 -3.08 -5.97 42.62
CA PHE A 816 -2.18 -5.79 41.48
C PHE A 816 -1.29 -4.56 41.69
N VAL A 817 -0.32 -4.32 40.80
CA VAL A 817 0.67 -3.23 40.90
C VAL A 817 0.85 -2.53 39.55
N HIS A 818 0.98 -1.20 39.56
CA HIS A 818 1.32 -0.40 38.38
C HIS A 818 2.84 -0.27 38.24
N VAL A 819 3.40 -0.87 37.19
CA VAL A 819 4.84 -0.98 36.97
C VAL A 819 5.29 -0.05 35.86
N CYS A 820 6.27 0.80 36.20
CA CYS A 820 6.96 1.69 35.29
C CYS A 820 8.31 2.09 35.88
N ASP A 821 9.10 2.82 35.09
CA ASP A 821 10.20 3.63 35.58
C ASP A 821 9.94 5.12 35.27
N ALA A 822 10.82 6.00 35.72
CA ALA A 822 10.74 7.42 35.41
C ALA A 822 12.10 8.11 35.44
N PRO A 823 12.25 9.27 34.76
CA PRO A 823 13.49 10.02 34.77
C PRO A 823 13.99 10.30 36.20
N PRO A 824 15.31 10.27 36.44
CA PRO A 824 15.86 10.51 37.77
C PRO A 824 15.53 11.93 38.26
N GLY A 825 15.26 12.04 39.56
CA GLY A 825 14.87 13.30 40.21
C GLY A 825 13.35 13.46 40.35
N VAL A 826 12.94 14.17 41.39
CA VAL A 826 11.52 14.46 41.67
C VAL A 826 11.24 15.91 41.27
N PRO A 827 10.33 16.17 40.32
CA PRO A 827 9.90 17.53 39.99
C PRO A 827 9.44 18.29 41.24
N VAL A 828 9.85 19.56 41.36
CA VAL A 828 9.53 20.41 42.52
C VAL A 828 8.16 21.10 42.42
N THR A 829 7.52 21.03 41.25
CA THR A 829 6.18 21.61 41.01
C THR A 829 5.14 20.52 40.79
N THR A 830 3.91 20.78 41.23
CA THR A 830 2.76 19.89 40.98
C THR A 830 2.56 19.64 39.49
N ASP A 831 2.68 20.67 38.65
CA ASP A 831 2.57 20.53 37.20
C ASP A 831 3.63 19.60 36.62
N GLY A 832 4.87 19.67 37.13
CA GLY A 832 5.94 18.76 36.73
C GLY A 832 5.68 17.32 37.16
N LEU A 833 5.12 17.10 38.36
CA LEU A 833 4.73 15.77 38.84
C LEU A 833 3.64 15.15 37.95
N ILE A 834 2.61 15.93 37.64
CA ILE A 834 1.50 15.54 36.75
C ILE A 834 2.01 15.28 35.34
N HIS A 835 2.90 16.13 34.83
CA HIS A 835 3.47 15.98 33.48
C HIS A 835 4.20 14.64 33.34
N THR A 836 5.12 14.31 34.24
CA THR A 836 5.84 13.03 34.14
C THR A 836 4.88 11.85 34.24
N ALA A 837 3.92 11.89 35.16
CA ALA A 837 2.98 10.78 35.37
C ALA A 837 2.13 10.46 34.16
N ARG A 838 1.92 11.44 33.27
CA ARG A 838 1.02 11.34 32.13
C ARG A 838 1.70 11.29 30.77
N PHE A 839 2.97 11.66 30.68
CA PHE A 839 3.65 11.85 29.39
C PHE A 839 5.08 11.35 29.33
N GLU A 840 5.77 11.15 30.45
CA GLU A 840 7.22 10.90 30.48
C GLU A 840 7.62 9.72 31.37
N ARG A 841 6.73 8.73 31.56
CA ARG A 841 7.15 7.48 32.19
C ARG A 841 8.08 6.71 31.25
N LEU A 842 8.98 5.93 31.84
CA LEU A 842 10.01 5.15 31.14
C LEU A 842 9.78 3.65 31.32
N PHE A 843 10.40 2.83 30.47
CA PHE A 843 10.37 1.38 30.67
C PHE A 843 11.20 0.99 31.90
N PRO A 844 10.82 -0.09 32.62
CA PRO A 844 11.63 -0.62 33.73
C PRO A 844 13.11 -0.75 33.36
N GLY A 845 13.99 -0.13 34.16
CA GLY A 845 15.44 -0.16 33.97
C GLY A 845 16.02 1.02 33.16
N GLU A 846 15.17 1.88 32.59
CA GLU A 846 15.61 3.09 31.88
C GLU A 846 15.71 4.33 32.79
N GLY A 847 15.19 4.27 34.01
CA GLY A 847 15.02 5.41 34.89
C GLY A 847 15.71 5.27 36.24
N GLY A 848 15.20 6.01 37.22
CA GLY A 848 15.77 6.12 38.56
C GLY A 848 14.91 5.53 39.68
N ILE A 849 13.82 4.83 39.38
CA ILE A 849 12.98 4.18 40.39
C ILE A 849 13.64 2.87 40.84
N ASP A 850 13.64 2.59 42.15
CA ASP A 850 14.01 1.27 42.71
C ASP A 850 12.91 0.24 42.43
N VAL A 851 12.77 -0.13 41.15
CA VAL A 851 11.75 -1.08 40.67
C VAL A 851 11.87 -2.43 41.40
N PRO A 852 13.06 -3.06 41.51
CA PRO A 852 13.19 -4.34 42.21
C PRO A 852 12.84 -4.23 43.70
N GLY A 853 13.34 -3.20 44.39
CA GLY A 853 13.10 -3.04 45.83
C GLY A 853 11.62 -2.82 46.20
N ILE A 854 10.87 -2.11 45.35
CA ILE A 854 9.42 -1.92 45.52
C ILE A 854 8.67 -3.23 45.24
N LEU A 855 8.98 -3.91 44.14
CA LEU A 855 8.30 -5.18 43.79
C LEU A 855 8.59 -6.29 44.82
N ASP A 856 9.80 -6.34 45.39
CA ASP A 856 10.18 -7.26 46.46
C ASP A 856 9.50 -6.97 47.80
N ALA A 857 9.03 -5.75 48.01
CA ALA A 857 8.27 -5.38 49.20
C ALA A 857 6.79 -5.77 49.12
N LEU A 858 6.31 -6.17 47.94
CA LEU A 858 4.93 -6.58 47.69
C LEU A 858 4.76 -8.11 47.79
N PRO A 859 3.53 -8.59 48.04
CA PRO A 859 3.22 -10.01 48.00
C PRO A 859 3.58 -10.67 46.65
N PRO A 860 4.09 -11.91 46.65
CA PRO A 860 4.37 -12.63 45.41
C PRO A 860 3.08 -13.00 44.66
N GLY A 861 3.16 -13.09 43.34
CA GLY A 861 2.05 -13.57 42.49
C GLY A 861 1.05 -12.51 42.05
N LEU A 862 1.26 -11.23 42.39
CA LEU A 862 0.42 -10.13 41.90
C LEU A 862 0.59 -9.94 40.38
N PRO A 863 -0.49 -9.65 39.64
CA PRO A 863 -0.40 -9.18 38.26
C PRO A 863 0.31 -7.84 38.16
N TYR A 864 1.17 -7.69 37.15
CA TYR A 864 1.91 -6.46 36.87
C TYR A 864 1.22 -5.69 35.75
N ALA A 865 0.50 -4.64 36.10
CA ALA A 865 -0.12 -3.73 35.14
C ALA A 865 0.90 -2.70 34.68
N LEU A 866 1.22 -2.70 33.39
CA LEU A 866 2.22 -1.80 32.83
C LEU A 866 1.56 -0.48 32.50
N GLU A 867 1.78 0.52 33.37
CA GLU A 867 1.30 1.90 33.20
C GLU A 867 2.47 2.82 32.85
N ILE A 868 2.74 2.97 31.55
CA ILE A 868 3.93 3.64 31.01
C ILE A 868 3.52 4.64 29.92
N PRO A 869 2.80 5.74 30.25
CA PRO A 869 2.51 6.77 29.26
C PRO A 869 3.78 7.52 28.84
N ARG A 870 4.10 7.43 27.55
CA ARG A 870 5.26 8.09 26.93
C ARG A 870 4.89 8.77 25.62
N ALA A 871 4.25 9.93 25.69
CA ALA A 871 3.53 10.53 24.55
C ALA A 871 4.40 10.75 23.30
N THR A 872 5.64 11.22 23.46
CA THR A 872 6.55 11.40 22.33
C THR A 872 6.86 10.09 21.63
N LEU A 873 7.06 9.00 22.39
CA LEU A 873 7.32 7.68 21.82
C LEU A 873 6.06 7.12 21.16
N VAL A 874 4.89 7.21 21.82
CA VAL A 874 3.60 6.77 21.25
C VAL A 874 3.31 7.50 19.92
N ALA A 875 3.62 8.79 19.82
CA ALA A 875 3.46 9.54 18.58
C ALA A 875 4.42 9.08 17.45
N GLN A 876 5.58 8.51 17.81
CA GLN A 876 6.57 8.02 16.85
C GLN A 876 6.29 6.59 16.38
N VAL A 877 5.91 5.68 17.30
CA VAL A 877 5.79 4.24 17.00
C VAL A 877 4.34 3.73 16.98
N GLY A 878 3.39 4.51 17.47
CA GLY A 878 1.99 4.12 17.63
C GLY A 878 1.70 3.33 18.91
N GLY A 879 0.42 3.30 19.33
CA GLY A 879 0.00 2.69 20.59
C GLY A 879 0.21 1.17 20.66
N LYS A 880 0.00 0.45 19.55
CA LYS A 880 0.18 -1.01 19.49
C LYS A 880 1.64 -1.42 19.71
N GLU A 881 2.56 -0.73 19.03
CA GLU A 881 3.99 -1.02 19.17
C GLU A 881 4.52 -0.58 20.54
N HIS A 882 4.04 0.53 21.07
CA HIS A 882 4.36 0.92 22.45
C HIS A 882 3.95 -0.17 23.45
N ALA A 883 2.74 -0.74 23.32
CA ALA A 883 2.31 -1.83 24.19
C ALA A 883 3.24 -3.06 24.10
N ARG A 884 3.71 -3.40 22.89
CA ARG A 884 4.69 -4.49 22.67
C ARG A 884 6.04 -4.19 23.31
N LEU A 885 6.55 -2.97 23.14
CA LEU A 885 7.82 -2.53 23.73
C LEU A 885 7.74 -2.54 25.26
N SER A 886 6.64 -2.05 25.85
CA SER A 886 6.41 -2.04 27.30
C SER A 886 6.59 -3.42 27.94
N ILE A 887 5.92 -4.45 27.42
CA ILE A 887 6.02 -5.80 28.00
C ILE A 887 7.35 -6.47 27.69
N THR A 888 7.95 -6.21 26.52
CA THR A 888 9.25 -6.76 26.16
C THR A 888 10.34 -6.23 27.09
N ALA A 889 10.45 -4.90 27.21
CA ALA A 889 11.43 -4.26 28.08
C ALA A 889 11.25 -4.68 29.55
N THR A 890 10.01 -4.76 30.01
CA THR A 890 9.71 -5.20 31.39
C THR A 890 10.12 -6.66 31.62
N ARG A 891 9.81 -7.57 30.68
CA ARG A 891 10.22 -8.97 30.77
C ARG A 891 11.73 -9.11 30.77
N ASP A 892 12.41 -8.39 29.89
CA ASP A 892 13.86 -8.44 29.77
C ASP A 892 14.52 -7.95 31.08
N TYR A 893 14.09 -6.81 31.60
CA TYR A 893 14.59 -6.24 32.85
C TYR A 893 14.38 -7.18 34.05
N LEU A 894 13.15 -7.68 34.23
CA LEU A 894 12.83 -8.59 35.34
C LEU A 894 13.47 -9.99 35.18
N SER A 895 13.86 -10.40 33.98
CA SER A 895 14.59 -11.67 33.77
C SER A 895 16.07 -11.59 34.14
N GLN A 896 16.66 -10.39 34.12
CA GLN A 896 18.09 -10.15 34.38
C GLN A 896 18.37 -9.97 35.88
N GLU A 897 17.49 -9.27 36.60
CA GLU A 897 17.69 -8.91 38.02
C GLU A 897 17.25 -10.01 39.01
N PHE A 898 16.37 -10.93 38.61
CA PHE A 898 15.82 -11.98 39.49
C PHE A 898 16.43 -13.38 39.26
N ARG A 899 17.68 -13.46 38.76
CA ARG A 899 18.47 -14.70 38.64
C ARG A 899 19.19 -15.08 39.92
#